data_AF-A0A1Z1WPI7-F1
#
_entry.id   AF-A0A1Z1WPI7-F1
#
_cell.length_a   1.000
_cell.length_b   1.000
_cell.length_c   1.000
_cell.angle_alpha   90.00
_cell.angle_beta   90.00
_cell.angle_gamma   90.00
#
_symmetry.space_group_name_H-M   'P 1'
#
loop_
_entity.id
_entity.type
_entity.pdbx_description
1 polymer ?
#
loop_
_entity_poly.entity_id
_entity_poly.type
_entity_poly.pdbx_seq_one_letter_code
_entity_poly.pdbx_strand_id
1 'polypeptide(L)'
;MRRGAAVRRPPRGHWLVLLLVLLVVAVTLFFEGWTTHQVDAARTKPPCTRPIPRAADDGKPLLRFGPKGVTTAAMPPGTVALTFDGGPDPVWTPRLLDLLRRHQARATFFVYGKDAARHPKLLRRILYEGHEIGSYTYSGGDLGVASALRARLELSLTQTALAGAAGVNTRLLRLPHTTAADTLCGPQWPAAKRAAEQGYLVVASDYKDRKPWRGLVSQHSQTDLGYREAQDLLRDRRVQRFTTISGGLGRPSFVDAVPVADEVKGAGLIWSKKLGQAFLTVMVWTLTLAGTLGVLRMLLFTVFARLHVRRLHRYRPGAPRLREVRDPVTVLVPAYNEEAGIASTVYSLLASTHPHFQIIVIDDGSTDATADIAESIADADPRVTVIRQPNGGKPSALNTGLAHARYDIVVMVDADTIFEPEALARLVQPLAHPAVGAVSGNTKVGNRRSLMGKWQHLEYVLGFNLDRRMFEVLECMPTVPGAIGAFRRDALMGVGGVSDETLAEDTDLTMALWRAGWRVVYEQSAVAWTEVPGTLRQLWRQRYRWCYGTLQSMWKHRRAVVEVGPAGRFGRRVLLYVTLFQIVLPLCAPVVDMFALFGALFRDPVEAALVWFGFLSVQLVTAAYALRLDRERAARAVGPSAPAVRLPAVDVPGGHPLRDHGTARHPAEVAQHEARGDRRPVSARSAARRDAAEPAREPTMTDPLDQRAGDCPPAREPGPLEDATAPDPAQRFTDRPSSRYGPRRAHARQPKRKRRRLRRALLVLLAVVVVAAGGAYGWAETRLRRDVDLGAYGDRPPPGEGTNYLIVGSDSRDGLSEGDVQDLRAGGGGGRRTDSMMLLHTGAHGTSMVSLPRDSWVTVPGRLDTLTGKTKRPEGDKLNAAFAYGGPELLVHTVEKNTGLRIDHYAEIGFAGFVNIVDAIGGVRMCLDRNIKDKKSGADLRKGCQTLDGRQALAFVRQRHQEREGDLGRSKNQQKFLSTLAHQAARPDTLFDPTEIGPALQAGLDTLIVDKDMSLSDLATMFRAVQGVAGGKGKQINVPVSGIGVPTSKGNVLKWDAKRSARLFADLRHDRPVTETGETSREREARGRPPTGLNPAAGAPPQRIAGVPRRTALRPRPAARCGPFDAGGTHEDCRGRCRVRRDAGGEPAGEEGAGRGDHRGQPAADFVERVRLHQHVAGTGAVRDAARGMLRDGVGARLGAVEKVGTAV
;
A
#
# COMPACT_ATOMS: atom_id res chain seq x y z
N MET A 1 32.11 54.80 -15.73
CA MET A 1 31.36 54.26 -16.90
C MET A 1 30.13 53.51 -16.41
N ARG A 2 28.92 53.78 -16.96
CA ARG A 2 27.72 52.96 -16.66
C ARG A 2 27.74 51.66 -17.47
N ARG A 3 27.95 50.50 -16.83
CA ARG A 3 27.63 49.19 -17.44
C ARG A 3 26.17 48.87 -17.13
N GLY A 4 25.30 48.99 -18.11
CA GLY A 4 23.87 48.68 -17.95
C GLY A 4 23.67 47.20 -17.59
N ALA A 5 22.90 46.94 -16.52
CA ALA A 5 22.55 45.59 -16.09
C ALA A 5 21.57 44.95 -17.07
N ALA A 6 22.11 44.36 -18.15
CA ALA A 6 21.33 43.62 -19.12
C ALA A 6 20.57 42.47 -18.43
N VAL A 7 19.23 42.59 -18.35
CA VAL A 7 18.36 41.62 -17.68
C VAL A 7 18.40 40.29 -18.42
N ARG A 8 19.35 39.42 -18.04
CA ARG A 8 19.50 38.06 -18.54
C ARG A 8 18.26 37.25 -18.19
N ARG A 9 17.26 37.26 -19.07
CA ARG A 9 16.10 36.36 -19.01
C ARG A 9 16.63 34.93 -18.88
N PRO A 10 16.24 34.16 -17.84
CA PRO A 10 16.80 32.84 -17.62
C PRO A 10 16.54 31.93 -18.83
N PRO A 11 17.52 31.13 -19.29
CA PRO A 11 17.45 30.44 -20.57
C PRO A 11 16.35 29.36 -20.53
N ARG A 12 15.21 29.65 -21.17
CA ARG A 12 13.97 28.85 -21.08
C ARG A 12 14.11 27.39 -21.55
N GLY A 13 15.19 27.05 -22.25
CA GLY A 13 15.46 25.69 -22.75
C GLY A 13 15.41 24.60 -21.67
N HIS A 14 15.75 24.89 -20.41
CA HIS A 14 15.68 23.90 -19.34
C HIS A 14 14.25 23.36 -19.10
N TRP A 15 13.21 24.18 -19.30
CA TRP A 15 11.81 23.72 -19.22
C TRP A 15 11.45 22.81 -20.39
N LEU A 16 11.97 23.09 -21.59
CA LEU A 16 11.70 22.29 -22.79
C LEU A 16 12.44 20.95 -22.72
N VAL A 17 13.68 20.93 -22.23
CA VAL A 17 14.43 19.70 -21.92
C VAL A 17 13.73 18.89 -20.83
N LEU A 18 13.28 19.53 -19.73
CA LEU A 18 12.55 18.85 -18.66
C LEU A 18 11.24 18.23 -19.17
N LEU A 19 10.45 18.96 -19.96
CA LEU A 19 9.22 18.44 -20.57
C LEU A 19 9.50 17.28 -21.53
N LEU A 20 10.57 17.35 -22.32
CA LEU A 20 10.97 16.26 -23.22
C LEU A 20 11.39 15.00 -22.43
N VAL A 21 12.20 15.16 -21.38
CA VAL A 21 12.60 14.05 -20.50
C VAL A 21 11.39 13.44 -19.79
N LEU A 22 10.50 14.25 -19.23
CA LEU A 22 9.27 13.78 -18.60
C LEU A 22 8.33 13.07 -19.59
N LEU A 23 8.25 13.53 -20.84
CA LEU A 23 7.49 12.87 -21.89
C LEU A 23 8.10 11.51 -22.26
N VAL A 24 9.42 11.42 -22.44
CA VAL A 24 10.12 10.15 -22.73
C VAL A 24 9.97 9.17 -21.57
N VAL A 25 10.06 9.64 -20.32
CA VAL A 25 9.81 8.82 -19.11
C VAL A 25 8.36 8.35 -19.05
N ALA A 26 7.39 9.23 -19.29
CA ALA A 26 5.97 8.86 -19.27
C ALA A 26 5.63 7.84 -20.38
N VAL A 27 6.16 8.02 -21.60
CA VAL A 27 5.95 7.09 -22.71
C VAL A 27 6.64 5.74 -22.47
N THR A 28 7.85 5.73 -21.93
CA THR A 28 8.57 4.47 -21.62
C THR A 28 7.93 3.72 -20.45
N LEU A 29 7.50 4.41 -19.40
CA LEU A 29 6.70 3.82 -18.30
C LEU A 29 5.36 3.28 -18.79
N PHE A 30 4.60 4.07 -19.57
CA PHE A 30 3.33 3.63 -20.13
C PHE A 30 3.52 2.37 -21.00
N PHE A 31 4.54 2.36 -21.85
CA PHE A 31 4.88 1.20 -22.66
C PHE A 31 5.28 -0.02 -21.81
N GLU A 32 6.11 0.16 -20.77
CA GLU A 32 6.55 -0.92 -19.89
C GLU A 32 5.39 -1.52 -19.09
N GLY A 33 4.55 -0.69 -18.49
CA GLY A 33 3.35 -1.11 -17.77
C GLY A 33 2.34 -1.80 -18.68
N TRP A 34 2.01 -1.21 -19.83
CA TRP A 34 1.09 -1.79 -20.82
C TRP A 34 1.58 -3.14 -21.35
N THR A 35 2.86 -3.26 -21.73
CA THR A 35 3.44 -4.50 -22.26
C THR A 35 3.69 -5.57 -21.19
N THR A 36 3.47 -5.27 -19.91
CA THR A 36 3.64 -6.21 -18.80
C THR A 36 2.32 -6.63 -18.16
N HIS A 37 1.34 -5.72 -18.01
CA HIS A 37 0.11 -5.98 -17.24
C HIS A 37 -1.19 -6.08 -18.06
N GLN A 38 -1.33 -5.47 -19.25
CA GLN A 38 -2.46 -5.71 -20.17
C GLN A 38 -2.35 -7.08 -20.90
N VAL A 39 -1.91 -8.10 -20.16
CA VAL A 39 -1.25 -9.31 -20.68
C VAL A 39 -1.73 -10.57 -19.95
N ASP A 40 -1.94 -10.48 -18.63
CA ASP A 40 -2.18 -11.65 -17.77
C ASP A 40 -3.66 -12.09 -17.68
N ALA A 41 -4.60 -11.30 -18.19
CA ALA A 41 -6.03 -11.59 -18.17
C ALA A 41 -6.48 -12.74 -19.11
N ALA A 42 -5.54 -13.42 -19.78
CA ALA A 42 -5.81 -14.45 -20.79
C ALA A 42 -4.95 -15.71 -20.62
N ARG A 43 -4.65 -16.09 -19.36
CA ARG A 43 -3.92 -17.33 -19.01
C ARG A 43 -4.82 -18.56 -18.77
N THR A 44 -6.14 -18.37 -18.72
CA THR A 44 -7.14 -19.44 -18.55
C THR A 44 -7.77 -19.78 -19.88
N LYS A 45 -7.51 -21.00 -20.37
CA LYS A 45 -8.13 -21.53 -21.58
C LYS A 45 -9.62 -21.83 -21.31
N PRO A 46 -10.58 -21.26 -22.07
CA PRO A 46 -11.99 -21.61 -21.92
C PRO A 46 -12.26 -23.07 -22.35
N PRO A 47 -13.29 -23.74 -21.80
CA PRO A 47 -13.63 -25.10 -22.18
C PRO A 47 -14.01 -25.23 -23.67
N CYS A 48 -13.81 -26.41 -24.25
CA CYS A 48 -14.06 -26.70 -25.66
C CYS A 48 -15.56 -26.68 -26.04
N THR A 49 -16.11 -25.48 -26.27
CA THR A 49 -17.53 -25.28 -26.63
C THR A 49 -17.88 -25.71 -28.05
N ARG A 50 -16.89 -25.83 -28.96
CA ARG A 50 -17.08 -26.31 -30.35
C ARG A 50 -15.83 -27.10 -30.79
N PRO A 51 -15.95 -28.32 -31.33
CA PRO A 51 -14.81 -29.03 -31.90
C PRO A 51 -14.29 -28.36 -33.17
N ILE A 52 -13.10 -28.75 -33.61
CA ILE A 52 -12.55 -28.32 -34.90
C ILE A 52 -13.28 -29.01 -36.07
N PRO A 53 -13.21 -28.50 -37.31
CA PRO A 53 -13.83 -29.14 -38.47
C PRO A 53 -13.20 -30.51 -38.75
N ARG A 54 -14.02 -31.51 -39.10
CA ARG A 54 -13.56 -32.91 -39.36
C ARG A 54 -12.40 -33.04 -40.34
N ALA A 55 -12.26 -32.12 -41.30
CA ALA A 55 -11.14 -32.08 -42.26
C ALA A 55 -9.77 -31.73 -41.63
N ALA A 56 -9.74 -31.34 -40.35
CA ALA A 56 -8.54 -31.12 -39.55
C ALA A 56 -8.49 -32.00 -38.28
N ASP A 57 -9.52 -32.82 -38.06
CA ASP A 57 -9.69 -33.70 -36.90
C ASP A 57 -9.18 -35.13 -37.21
N ASP A 58 -8.00 -35.20 -37.83
CA ASP A 58 -7.38 -36.46 -38.29
C ASP A 58 -6.13 -36.85 -37.49
N GLY A 59 -5.98 -36.28 -36.29
CA GLY A 59 -4.90 -36.60 -35.35
C GLY A 59 -3.50 -36.20 -35.81
N LYS A 60 -3.38 -35.33 -36.82
CA LYS A 60 -2.10 -34.84 -37.34
C LYS A 60 -1.73 -33.47 -36.74
N PRO A 61 -0.49 -33.28 -36.23
CA PRO A 61 -0.14 -32.11 -35.42
C PRO A 61 0.17 -30.83 -36.21
N LEU A 62 0.37 -30.88 -37.53
CA LEU A 62 0.72 -29.70 -38.33
C LEU A 62 -0.47 -29.25 -39.14
N LEU A 63 -0.92 -28.01 -38.96
CA LEU A 63 -2.11 -27.45 -39.62
C LEU A 63 -1.73 -26.28 -40.52
N ARG A 64 -1.93 -26.46 -41.83
CA ARG A 64 -1.82 -25.40 -42.84
C ARG A 64 -3.20 -25.05 -43.38
N PHE A 65 -3.63 -23.82 -43.16
CA PHE A 65 -4.87 -23.27 -43.68
C PHE A 65 -4.64 -22.71 -45.10
N GLY A 66 -5.67 -22.73 -45.94
CA GLY A 66 -5.63 -22.19 -47.30
C GLY A 66 -7.04 -21.92 -47.85
N PRO A 67 -7.16 -21.36 -49.07
CA PRO A 67 -8.44 -20.94 -49.64
C PRO A 67 -9.43 -22.09 -49.91
N LYS A 68 -8.95 -23.34 -49.98
CA LYS A 68 -9.77 -24.55 -50.16
C LYS A 68 -10.05 -25.32 -48.85
N GLY A 69 -9.66 -24.80 -47.69
CA GLY A 69 -9.86 -25.45 -46.39
C GLY A 69 -8.56 -25.60 -45.58
N VAL A 70 -8.50 -26.63 -44.74
CA VAL A 70 -7.30 -26.95 -43.94
C VAL A 70 -6.66 -28.23 -44.46
N THR A 71 -5.33 -28.24 -44.45
CA THR A 71 -4.50 -29.39 -44.82
C THR A 71 -3.61 -29.75 -43.65
N THR A 72 -3.54 -31.03 -43.29
CA THR A 72 -2.84 -31.50 -42.09
C THR A 72 -1.72 -32.48 -42.41
N ALA A 73 -0.63 -32.42 -41.63
CA ALA A 73 0.56 -33.25 -41.83
C ALA A 73 1.12 -33.79 -40.50
N ALA A 74 1.81 -34.93 -40.58
CA ALA A 74 2.52 -35.57 -39.48
C ALA A 74 3.98 -35.86 -39.89
N MET A 75 4.82 -36.18 -38.91
CA MET A 75 6.21 -36.57 -39.19
C MET A 75 6.30 -37.93 -39.91
N PRO A 76 7.33 -38.16 -40.73
CA PRO A 76 7.61 -39.48 -41.30
C PRO A 76 7.86 -40.54 -40.22
N PRO A 77 7.64 -41.84 -40.52
CA PRO A 77 8.07 -42.94 -39.66
C PRO A 77 9.57 -42.82 -39.26
N GLY A 78 9.90 -43.32 -38.07
CA GLY A 78 11.25 -43.22 -37.48
C GLY A 78 11.70 -41.80 -37.08
N THR A 79 10.95 -40.74 -37.43
CA THR A 79 11.38 -39.34 -37.25
C THR A 79 10.61 -38.64 -36.13
N VAL A 80 11.35 -38.03 -35.20
CA VAL A 80 10.81 -37.21 -34.12
C VAL A 80 11.18 -35.74 -34.35
N ALA A 81 10.18 -34.87 -34.46
CA ALA A 81 10.36 -33.44 -34.31
C ALA A 81 10.22 -33.07 -32.83
N LEU A 82 11.33 -32.64 -32.23
CA LEU A 82 11.40 -32.33 -30.81
C LEU A 82 11.13 -30.84 -30.60
N THR A 83 10.13 -30.48 -29.79
CA THR A 83 9.68 -29.08 -29.62
C THR A 83 9.68 -28.63 -28.16
N PHE A 84 10.16 -27.40 -27.92
CA PHE A 84 10.34 -26.83 -26.57
C PHE A 84 9.65 -25.48 -26.42
N ASP A 85 8.69 -25.38 -25.51
CA ASP A 85 7.81 -24.23 -25.39
C ASP A 85 8.16 -23.31 -24.19
N GLY A 86 8.00 -22.00 -24.38
CA GLY A 86 7.97 -21.01 -23.30
C GLY A 86 9.29 -20.35 -22.90
N GLY A 87 10.37 -20.55 -23.68
CA GLY A 87 11.66 -19.88 -23.47
C GLY A 87 11.88 -18.65 -24.35
N PRO A 88 13.14 -18.22 -24.60
CA PRO A 88 14.37 -18.77 -24.03
C PRO A 88 14.50 -18.46 -22.53
N ASP A 89 14.61 -19.52 -21.74
CA ASP A 89 14.82 -19.46 -20.29
C ASP A 89 16.34 -19.46 -19.97
N PRO A 90 16.83 -18.57 -19.08
CA PRO A 90 18.25 -18.42 -18.81
C PRO A 90 18.90 -19.62 -18.09
N VAL A 91 18.12 -20.51 -17.47
CA VAL A 91 18.58 -21.71 -16.75
C VAL A 91 18.41 -22.96 -17.61
N TRP A 92 17.25 -23.12 -18.25
CA TRP A 92 16.87 -24.34 -18.96
C TRP A 92 17.26 -24.35 -20.44
N THR A 93 17.17 -23.24 -21.18
CA THR A 93 17.60 -23.23 -22.59
C THR A 93 19.07 -23.65 -22.76
N PRO A 94 20.05 -23.16 -21.96
CA PRO A 94 21.43 -23.63 -22.04
C PRO A 94 21.53 -25.15 -21.81
N ARG A 95 20.92 -25.66 -20.74
CA ARG A 95 20.92 -27.09 -20.38
C ARG A 95 20.33 -27.97 -21.47
N LEU A 96 19.23 -27.53 -22.09
CA LEU A 96 18.58 -28.22 -23.20
C LEU A 96 19.48 -28.23 -24.44
N LEU A 97 20.09 -27.10 -24.82
CA LEU A 97 21.06 -27.07 -25.93
C LEU A 97 22.27 -27.99 -25.66
N ASP A 98 22.81 -27.97 -24.44
CA ASP A 98 23.92 -28.84 -24.04
C ASP A 98 23.51 -30.33 -23.95
N LEU A 99 22.24 -30.66 -23.71
CA LEU A 99 21.67 -32.01 -23.86
C LEU A 99 21.55 -32.42 -25.33
N LEU A 100 20.96 -31.57 -26.16
CA LEU A 100 20.75 -31.83 -27.59
C LEU A 100 22.08 -32.03 -28.33
N ARG A 101 23.10 -31.20 -28.04
CA ARG A 101 24.44 -31.33 -28.59
C ARG A 101 25.09 -32.68 -28.24
N ARG A 102 24.93 -33.15 -26.99
CA ARG A 102 25.44 -34.47 -26.55
C ARG A 102 24.77 -35.64 -27.28
N HIS A 103 23.52 -35.49 -27.72
CA HIS A 103 22.78 -36.50 -28.47
C HIS A 103 22.74 -36.22 -30.00
N GLN A 104 23.53 -35.25 -30.49
CA GLN A 104 23.56 -34.78 -31.89
C GLN A 104 22.17 -34.43 -32.49
N ALA A 105 21.21 -34.09 -31.64
CA ALA A 105 19.82 -33.85 -32.01
C ALA A 105 19.57 -32.38 -32.40
N ARG A 106 18.69 -32.15 -33.39
CA ARG A 106 18.09 -30.82 -33.63
C ARG A 106 16.66 -30.78 -33.08
N ALA A 107 16.16 -29.57 -32.86
CA ALA A 107 14.87 -29.30 -32.20
C ALA A 107 14.31 -27.94 -32.63
N THR A 108 13.02 -27.69 -32.39
CA THR A 108 12.35 -26.41 -32.64
C THR A 108 11.93 -25.77 -31.31
N PHE A 109 12.41 -24.56 -31.02
CA PHE A 109 12.09 -23.81 -29.81
C PHE A 109 10.96 -22.80 -30.07
N PHE A 110 9.79 -23.01 -29.45
CA PHE A 110 8.69 -22.06 -29.47
C PHE A 110 8.87 -21.06 -28.34
N VAL A 111 9.22 -19.83 -28.68
CA VAL A 111 9.71 -18.80 -27.75
C VAL A 111 8.71 -17.66 -27.55
N TYR A 112 8.70 -17.09 -26.34
CA TYR A 112 8.01 -15.84 -26.06
C TYR A 112 8.81 -14.64 -26.60
N GLY A 113 8.16 -13.74 -27.32
CA GLY A 113 8.79 -12.51 -27.82
C GLY A 113 9.39 -11.62 -26.70
N LYS A 114 8.76 -11.55 -25.52
CA LYS A 114 9.27 -10.81 -24.36
C LYS A 114 10.62 -11.35 -23.86
N ASP A 115 10.82 -12.67 -23.91
CA ASP A 115 12.02 -13.34 -23.37
C ASP A 115 13.11 -13.50 -24.43
N ALA A 116 12.73 -13.63 -25.70
CA ALA A 116 13.62 -13.45 -26.84
C ALA A 116 14.29 -12.05 -26.83
N ALA A 117 13.52 -11.00 -26.51
CA ALA A 117 14.02 -9.63 -26.35
C ALA A 117 14.96 -9.46 -25.13
N ARG A 118 14.71 -10.18 -24.03
CA ARG A 118 15.56 -10.18 -22.82
C ARG A 118 16.87 -10.95 -23.01
N HIS A 119 16.83 -12.10 -23.69
CA HIS A 119 17.94 -13.05 -23.81
C HIS A 119 18.41 -13.28 -25.27
N PRO A 120 18.73 -12.22 -26.05
CA PRO A 120 19.09 -12.36 -27.47
C PRO A 120 20.35 -13.21 -27.71
N LYS A 121 21.27 -13.27 -26.73
CA LYS A 121 22.43 -14.17 -26.78
C LYS A 121 22.05 -15.64 -26.82
N LEU A 122 20.98 -16.05 -26.11
CA LEU A 122 20.48 -17.42 -26.13
C LEU A 122 19.74 -17.70 -27.44
N LEU A 123 18.96 -16.73 -27.94
CA LEU A 123 18.29 -16.85 -29.24
C LEU A 123 19.29 -17.04 -30.39
N ARG A 124 20.38 -16.27 -30.42
CA ARG A 124 21.49 -16.45 -31.37
C ARG A 124 22.18 -17.81 -31.19
N ARG A 125 22.34 -18.30 -29.95
CA ARG A 125 22.90 -19.63 -29.66
C ARG A 125 22.02 -20.76 -30.19
N ILE A 126 20.68 -20.68 -30.07
CA ILE A 126 19.73 -21.65 -30.64
C ILE A 126 19.97 -21.81 -32.16
N LEU A 127 20.01 -20.69 -32.90
CA LEU A 127 20.23 -20.71 -34.36
C LEU A 127 21.63 -21.18 -34.75
N TYR A 128 22.67 -20.71 -34.05
CA TYR A 128 24.06 -21.11 -34.30
C TYR A 128 24.28 -22.62 -34.07
N GLU A 129 23.59 -23.20 -33.08
CA GLU A 129 23.56 -24.65 -32.85
C GLU A 129 22.57 -25.39 -33.78
N GLY A 130 22.09 -24.77 -34.86
CA GLY A 130 21.30 -25.41 -35.93
C GLY A 130 19.89 -25.84 -35.51
N HIS A 131 19.34 -25.24 -34.46
CA HIS A 131 17.96 -25.43 -34.02
C HIS A 131 17.03 -24.39 -34.67
N GLU A 132 15.76 -24.73 -34.82
CA GLU A 132 14.75 -23.86 -35.42
C GLU A 132 14.00 -23.06 -34.34
N ILE A 133 13.46 -21.90 -34.70
CA ILE A 133 12.68 -21.04 -33.80
C ILE A 133 11.24 -20.95 -34.31
N GLY A 134 10.28 -21.02 -33.39
CA GLY A 134 8.87 -20.71 -33.62
C GLY A 134 8.34 -19.67 -32.66
N SER A 135 7.23 -19.03 -33.03
CA SER A 135 6.50 -18.10 -32.16
C SER A 135 5.65 -18.86 -31.14
N TYR A 136 5.74 -18.47 -29.87
CA TYR A 136 4.78 -18.82 -28.82
C TYR A 136 4.04 -17.57 -28.30
N THR A 137 3.81 -16.62 -29.22
CA THR A 137 3.36 -15.24 -28.99
C THR A 137 4.33 -14.36 -28.20
N TYR A 138 3.99 -13.09 -27.98
CA TYR A 138 4.91 -12.16 -27.30
C TYR A 138 4.92 -12.46 -25.80
N SER A 139 3.75 -12.87 -25.28
CA SER A 139 3.54 -13.07 -23.85
C SER A 139 3.14 -14.47 -23.41
N GLY A 140 2.53 -15.27 -24.27
CA GLY A 140 1.81 -16.50 -23.91
C GLY A 140 0.30 -16.34 -23.67
N GLY A 141 -0.31 -15.18 -23.97
CA GLY A 141 -1.76 -15.01 -23.86
C GLY A 141 -2.57 -15.82 -24.89
N ASP A 142 -3.72 -16.36 -24.48
CA ASP A 142 -4.68 -17.09 -25.32
C ASP A 142 -5.24 -16.20 -26.44
N LEU A 143 -4.94 -16.56 -27.70
CA LEU A 143 -5.33 -15.79 -28.89
C LEU A 143 -6.81 -15.95 -29.29
N GLY A 144 -7.51 -16.92 -28.68
CA GLY A 144 -8.94 -17.14 -28.86
C GLY A 144 -9.77 -16.09 -28.14
N VAL A 145 -9.47 -15.86 -26.85
CA VAL A 145 -10.15 -14.83 -26.03
C VAL A 145 -9.57 -13.42 -26.22
N ALA A 146 -8.34 -13.29 -26.72
CA ALA A 146 -7.74 -12.00 -27.02
C ALA A 146 -8.52 -11.18 -28.07
N SER A 147 -8.64 -9.87 -27.84
CA SER A 147 -9.19 -8.93 -28.83
C SER A 147 -8.35 -8.94 -30.12
N ALA A 148 -8.97 -8.60 -31.26
CA ALA A 148 -8.28 -8.62 -32.56
C ALA A 148 -7.02 -7.73 -32.58
N LEU A 149 -7.04 -6.60 -31.87
CA LEU A 149 -5.87 -5.74 -31.68
C LEU A 149 -4.80 -6.43 -30.82
N ARG A 150 -5.17 -7.07 -29.70
CA ARG A 150 -4.22 -7.80 -28.85
C ARG A 150 -3.56 -8.95 -29.63
N ALA A 151 -4.35 -9.77 -30.34
CA ALA A 151 -3.83 -10.89 -31.12
C ALA A 151 -2.86 -10.43 -32.23
N ARG A 152 -3.15 -9.30 -32.89
CA ARG A 152 -2.23 -8.71 -33.88
C ARG A 152 -0.95 -8.16 -33.24
N LEU A 153 -1.03 -7.56 -32.06
CA LEU A 153 0.13 -7.09 -31.31
C LEU A 153 1.00 -8.24 -30.78
N GLU A 154 0.40 -9.31 -30.25
CA GLU A 154 1.09 -10.54 -29.83
C GLU A 154 1.98 -11.10 -30.96
N LEU A 155 1.43 -11.27 -32.16
CA LEU A 155 2.18 -11.78 -33.31
C LEU A 155 3.22 -10.77 -33.82
N SER A 156 2.85 -9.50 -33.97
CA SER A 156 3.72 -8.44 -34.51
C SER A 156 4.91 -8.10 -33.60
N LEU A 157 4.69 -8.01 -32.28
CA LEU A 157 5.75 -7.76 -31.31
C LEU A 157 6.69 -8.97 -31.17
N THR A 158 6.21 -10.19 -31.42
CA THR A 158 7.09 -11.38 -31.46
C THR A 158 8.06 -11.30 -32.63
N GLN A 159 7.57 -11.07 -33.86
CA GLN A 159 8.45 -10.91 -35.02
C GLN A 159 9.43 -9.76 -34.83
N THR A 160 8.95 -8.60 -34.34
CA THR A 160 9.80 -7.45 -34.04
C THR A 160 10.88 -7.78 -32.99
N ALA A 161 10.56 -8.59 -31.98
CA ALA A 161 11.54 -9.04 -30.99
C ALA A 161 12.56 -10.04 -31.56
N LEU A 162 12.13 -11.01 -32.38
CA LEU A 162 13.01 -11.98 -33.04
C LEU A 162 13.97 -11.29 -34.03
N ALA A 163 13.45 -10.35 -34.82
CA ALA A 163 14.21 -9.52 -35.75
C ALA A 163 15.34 -8.78 -35.05
N GLY A 164 15.05 -8.06 -33.96
CA GLY A 164 16.06 -7.34 -33.18
C GLY A 164 17.00 -8.25 -32.37
N ALA A 165 16.53 -9.42 -31.94
CA ALA A 165 17.29 -10.32 -31.09
C ALA A 165 18.31 -11.14 -31.89
N ALA A 166 17.97 -11.61 -33.09
CA ALA A 166 18.81 -12.51 -33.88
C ALA A 166 18.73 -12.33 -35.41
N GLY A 167 18.12 -11.25 -35.92
CA GLY A 167 18.07 -10.96 -37.36
C GLY A 167 17.09 -11.86 -38.14
N VAL A 168 16.10 -12.47 -37.48
CA VAL A 168 15.19 -13.44 -38.09
C VAL A 168 13.71 -13.20 -37.78
N ASN A 169 12.85 -13.59 -38.73
CA ASN A 169 11.42 -13.81 -38.54
C ASN A 169 11.11 -15.32 -38.59
N THR A 170 9.98 -15.76 -38.05
CA THR A 170 9.54 -17.17 -38.13
C THR A 170 8.10 -17.31 -38.59
N ARG A 171 7.85 -18.29 -39.46
CA ARG A 171 6.50 -18.68 -39.92
C ARG A 171 5.92 -19.83 -39.10
N LEU A 172 6.63 -20.36 -38.10
CA LEU A 172 6.04 -21.35 -37.17
C LEU A 172 5.32 -20.65 -36.03
N LEU A 173 4.11 -21.10 -35.71
CA LEU A 173 3.36 -20.67 -34.54
C LEU A 173 2.81 -21.89 -33.79
N ARG A 174 3.05 -21.95 -32.48
CA ARG A 174 2.21 -22.74 -31.57
C ARG A 174 1.34 -21.76 -30.78
N LEU A 175 0.04 -22.04 -30.69
CA LEU A 175 -0.85 -21.17 -29.92
C LEU A 175 -0.71 -21.50 -28.42
N PRO A 176 -0.62 -20.50 -27.53
CA PRO A 176 -0.54 -20.75 -26.10
C PRO A 176 -1.74 -21.56 -25.59
N HIS A 177 -1.47 -22.43 -24.61
CA HIS A 177 -2.42 -23.38 -24.05
C HIS A 177 -2.97 -24.42 -25.05
N THR A 178 -2.29 -24.67 -26.17
CA THR A 178 -2.63 -25.76 -27.10
C THR A 178 -1.59 -26.88 -27.04
N THR A 179 -2.09 -28.11 -27.07
CA THR A 179 -1.29 -29.34 -27.10
C THR A 179 -1.60 -30.06 -28.41
N ALA A 180 -2.54 -30.99 -28.45
CA ALA A 180 -3.00 -31.64 -29.68
C ALA A 180 -3.91 -30.73 -30.56
N ALA A 181 -4.09 -31.10 -31.82
CA ALA A 181 -4.74 -30.27 -32.85
C ALA A 181 -6.23 -29.97 -32.56
N ASP A 182 -6.96 -30.97 -32.07
CA ASP A 182 -8.34 -30.88 -31.59
C ASP A 182 -8.51 -29.89 -30.43
N THR A 183 -7.46 -29.70 -29.62
CA THR A 183 -7.43 -28.71 -28.52
C THR A 183 -7.42 -27.25 -29.01
N LEU A 184 -7.38 -27.00 -30.33
CA LEU A 184 -7.67 -25.69 -30.95
C LEU A 184 -9.18 -25.35 -30.97
N CYS A 185 -10.02 -26.14 -30.30
CA CYS A 185 -11.46 -25.97 -30.13
C CYS A 185 -11.96 -24.53 -29.79
N GLY A 186 -13.23 -24.28 -30.09
CA GLY A 186 -13.95 -23.07 -29.66
C GLY A 186 -13.36 -21.78 -30.27
N PRO A 187 -13.04 -20.75 -29.46
CA PRO A 187 -12.52 -19.47 -29.97
C PRO A 187 -11.07 -19.55 -30.47
N GLN A 188 -10.31 -20.57 -30.07
CA GLN A 188 -8.94 -20.80 -30.54
C GLN A 188 -8.88 -21.16 -32.05
N TRP A 189 -9.93 -21.78 -32.61
CA TRP A 189 -9.93 -22.18 -34.02
C TRP A 189 -9.99 -20.98 -34.99
N PRO A 190 -10.89 -19.99 -34.81
CA PRO A 190 -10.79 -18.70 -35.50
C PRO A 190 -9.47 -17.98 -35.28
N ALA A 191 -8.85 -18.10 -34.09
CA ALA A 191 -7.53 -17.49 -33.84
C ALA A 191 -6.41 -18.13 -34.67
N ALA A 192 -6.37 -19.46 -34.72
CA ALA A 192 -5.45 -20.22 -35.57
C ALA A 192 -5.61 -19.87 -37.05
N LYS A 193 -6.87 -19.77 -37.54
CA LYS A 193 -7.14 -19.31 -38.92
C LYS A 193 -6.63 -17.89 -39.17
N ARG A 194 -6.94 -16.92 -38.29
CA ARG A 194 -6.47 -15.52 -38.39
C ARG A 194 -4.95 -15.37 -38.34
N ALA A 195 -4.26 -16.29 -37.66
CA ALA A 195 -2.80 -16.36 -37.68
C ALA A 195 -2.28 -16.98 -38.99
N ALA A 196 -2.88 -18.06 -39.48
CA ALA A 196 -2.48 -18.66 -40.74
C ALA A 196 -2.75 -17.76 -41.97
N GLU A 197 -3.77 -16.90 -41.90
CA GLU A 197 -4.00 -15.79 -42.85
C GLU A 197 -2.86 -14.75 -42.87
N GLN A 198 -2.05 -14.67 -41.81
CA GLN A 198 -0.82 -13.88 -41.74
C GLN A 198 0.43 -14.68 -42.15
N GLY A 199 0.26 -15.87 -42.73
CA GLY A 199 1.35 -16.70 -43.27
C GLY A 199 1.95 -17.73 -42.31
N TYR A 200 1.41 -17.88 -41.10
CA TYR A 200 1.90 -18.86 -40.13
C TYR A 200 1.46 -20.30 -40.43
N LEU A 201 2.37 -21.26 -40.27
CA LEU A 201 2.09 -22.68 -40.08
C LEU A 201 1.78 -22.93 -38.60
N VAL A 202 0.61 -23.50 -38.31
CA VAL A 202 0.20 -23.81 -36.93
C VAL A 202 0.72 -25.20 -36.53
N VAL A 203 1.43 -25.27 -35.41
CA VAL A 203 2.12 -26.48 -34.93
C VAL A 203 1.58 -26.88 -33.56
N ALA A 204 0.71 -27.88 -33.55
CA ALA A 204 0.30 -28.61 -32.34
C ALA A 204 1.38 -29.65 -31.94
N SER A 205 1.06 -30.52 -30.99
CA SER A 205 1.79 -31.74 -30.66
C SER A 205 1.01 -32.97 -31.12
N ASP A 206 1.67 -34.11 -31.22
CA ASP A 206 0.98 -35.40 -31.11
C ASP A 206 0.58 -35.68 -29.65
N TYR A 207 -0.31 -36.65 -29.43
CA TYR A 207 -0.64 -37.15 -28.09
C TYR A 207 0.50 -37.99 -27.48
N LYS A 208 0.70 -37.93 -26.15
CA LYS A 208 1.77 -38.64 -25.41
C LYS A 208 1.73 -40.19 -25.55
N ASP A 209 0.65 -40.77 -26.06
CA ASP A 209 0.52 -42.22 -26.28
C ASP A 209 1.07 -42.69 -27.65
N ARG A 210 1.15 -41.78 -28.64
CA ARG A 210 1.64 -42.05 -29.99
C ARG A 210 3.09 -42.52 -29.95
N LYS A 211 3.37 -43.62 -30.64
CA LYS A 211 4.69 -44.28 -30.58
C LYS A 211 5.73 -43.53 -31.43
N PRO A 212 6.91 -43.18 -30.89
CA PRO A 212 7.91 -42.35 -31.61
C PRO A 212 8.28 -42.86 -33.00
N TRP A 213 8.35 -44.18 -33.20
CA TRP A 213 8.69 -44.80 -34.48
C TRP A 213 7.61 -44.66 -35.56
N ARG A 214 6.39 -44.19 -35.24
CA ARG A 214 5.32 -43.86 -36.22
C ARG A 214 5.33 -42.39 -36.67
N GLY A 215 6.43 -41.68 -36.41
CA GLY A 215 6.51 -40.23 -36.57
C GLY A 215 5.84 -39.51 -35.40
N LEU A 216 6.50 -38.51 -34.82
CA LEU A 216 6.04 -37.80 -33.63
C LEU A 216 6.47 -36.33 -33.61
N VAL A 217 5.54 -35.40 -33.34
CA VAL A 217 5.84 -34.04 -32.86
C VAL A 217 5.71 -34.01 -31.34
N SER A 218 6.84 -34.08 -30.63
CA SER A 218 6.88 -34.12 -29.16
C SER A 218 6.96 -32.71 -28.58
N GLN A 219 6.15 -32.42 -27.56
CA GLN A 219 6.09 -31.12 -26.86
C GLN A 219 6.62 -31.26 -25.43
N HIS A 220 7.59 -30.42 -25.08
CA HIS A 220 8.13 -30.32 -23.73
C HIS A 220 8.17 -28.86 -23.27
N SER A 221 7.96 -28.61 -21.98
CA SER A 221 8.18 -27.29 -21.37
C SER A 221 9.67 -27.08 -21.07
N GLN A 222 10.13 -25.82 -21.03
CA GLN A 222 11.51 -25.52 -20.61
C GLN A 222 11.64 -25.52 -19.08
N THR A 223 11.52 -26.72 -18.50
CA THR A 223 11.55 -27.01 -17.06
C THR A 223 12.38 -28.26 -16.76
N ASP A 224 12.60 -28.58 -15.48
CA ASP A 224 13.26 -29.83 -15.06
C ASP A 224 12.54 -31.09 -15.56
N LEU A 225 11.20 -31.07 -15.54
CA LEU A 225 10.36 -32.12 -16.10
C LEU A 225 10.62 -32.30 -17.60
N GLY A 226 10.51 -31.21 -18.38
CA GLY A 226 10.70 -31.28 -19.84
C GLY A 226 12.13 -31.61 -20.25
N TYR A 227 13.13 -31.25 -19.43
CA TYR A 227 14.50 -31.72 -19.59
C TYR A 227 14.60 -33.24 -19.39
N ARG A 228 13.96 -33.78 -18.35
CA ARG A 228 13.93 -35.24 -18.09
C ARG A 228 13.17 -36.01 -19.18
N GLU A 229 11.97 -35.58 -19.55
CA GLU A 229 11.20 -36.18 -20.65
C GLU A 229 11.99 -36.19 -21.97
N ALA A 230 12.61 -35.06 -22.33
CA ALA A 230 13.42 -34.98 -23.53
C ALA A 230 14.67 -35.86 -23.44
N GLN A 231 15.32 -35.96 -22.27
CA GLN A 231 16.47 -36.84 -22.06
C GLN A 231 16.10 -38.32 -22.23
N ASP A 232 14.94 -38.76 -21.74
CA ASP A 232 14.50 -40.14 -21.88
C ASP A 232 13.99 -40.45 -23.30
N LEU A 233 13.35 -39.50 -23.97
CA LEU A 233 13.01 -39.63 -25.40
C LEU A 233 14.27 -39.71 -26.28
N LEU A 234 15.31 -38.90 -26.00
CA LEU A 234 16.61 -38.92 -26.67
C LEU A 234 17.45 -40.20 -26.40
N ARG A 235 16.98 -41.09 -25.50
CA ARG A 235 17.56 -42.42 -25.25
C ARG A 235 16.85 -43.56 -25.99
N ASP A 236 15.68 -43.31 -26.58
CA ASP A 236 14.90 -44.36 -27.26
C ASP A 236 15.53 -44.74 -28.61
N ARG A 237 16.27 -45.86 -28.63
CA ARG A 237 16.92 -46.44 -29.81
C ARG A 237 15.95 -46.82 -30.96
N ARG A 238 14.63 -46.74 -30.76
CA ARG A 238 13.62 -46.95 -31.81
C ARG A 238 13.37 -45.68 -32.65
N VAL A 239 13.89 -44.53 -32.24
CA VAL A 239 13.91 -43.30 -33.04
C VAL A 239 15.14 -43.31 -33.93
N GLN A 240 14.93 -43.12 -35.24
CA GLN A 240 16.01 -43.09 -36.24
C GLN A 240 16.57 -41.67 -36.42
N ARG A 241 15.76 -40.63 -36.20
CA ARG A 241 16.13 -39.23 -36.46
C ARG A 241 15.41 -38.26 -35.52
N PHE A 242 16.18 -37.42 -34.81
CA PHE A 242 15.68 -36.24 -34.09
C PHE A 242 15.94 -34.97 -34.92
N THR A 243 14.91 -34.15 -35.15
CA THR A 243 15.00 -33.05 -36.13
C THR A 243 14.08 -31.87 -35.81
N THR A 244 14.17 -30.82 -36.63
CA THR A 244 13.30 -29.63 -36.57
C THR A 244 11.98 -29.90 -37.31
N ILE A 245 10.97 -29.06 -37.11
CA ILE A 245 9.68 -29.16 -37.84
C ILE A 245 9.90 -29.07 -39.35
N SER A 246 10.73 -28.15 -39.84
CA SER A 246 11.12 -28.07 -41.26
C SER A 246 11.88 -29.31 -41.75
N GLY A 247 12.86 -29.78 -40.97
CA GLY A 247 13.74 -30.90 -41.31
C GLY A 247 13.01 -32.24 -41.38
N GLY A 248 11.95 -32.43 -40.58
CA GLY A 248 11.06 -33.59 -40.65
C GLY A 248 10.04 -33.50 -41.79
N LEU A 249 9.69 -32.29 -42.24
CA LEU A 249 8.85 -32.05 -43.43
C LEU A 249 9.61 -32.10 -44.77
N GLY A 250 10.94 -32.25 -44.76
CA GLY A 250 11.76 -32.16 -45.98
C GLY A 250 11.71 -30.76 -46.61
N ARG A 251 11.58 -29.70 -45.81
CA ARG A 251 11.48 -28.31 -46.27
C ARG A 251 12.70 -27.48 -45.80
N PRO A 252 13.01 -26.37 -46.49
CA PRO A 252 13.82 -25.30 -45.91
C PRO A 252 13.25 -24.85 -44.56
N SER A 253 14.08 -24.23 -43.72
CA SER A 253 13.60 -23.71 -42.43
C SER A 253 12.48 -22.70 -42.64
N PHE A 254 11.53 -22.69 -41.71
CA PHE A 254 10.47 -21.67 -41.64
C PHE A 254 10.94 -20.39 -40.93
N VAL A 255 12.25 -20.24 -40.73
CA VAL A 255 12.92 -19.05 -40.19
C VAL A 255 13.60 -18.32 -41.35
N ASP A 256 13.19 -17.07 -41.60
CA ASP A 256 13.75 -16.20 -42.64
C ASP A 256 14.66 -15.14 -42.02
N ALA A 257 15.74 -14.75 -42.70
CA ALA A 257 16.50 -13.55 -42.36
C ALA A 257 15.70 -12.28 -42.67
N VAL A 258 15.83 -11.24 -41.84
CA VAL A 258 15.10 -9.96 -42.01
C VAL A 258 15.93 -8.88 -42.70
N PRO A 259 15.30 -7.90 -43.37
CA PRO A 259 15.98 -6.68 -43.78
C PRO A 259 16.51 -5.90 -42.58
N VAL A 260 17.66 -5.23 -42.74
CA VAL A 260 18.31 -4.43 -41.69
C VAL A 260 17.37 -3.40 -41.03
N ALA A 261 16.40 -2.86 -41.77
CA ALA A 261 15.39 -1.95 -41.25
C ALA A 261 14.51 -2.57 -40.14
N ASP A 262 14.12 -3.85 -40.27
CA ASP A 262 13.36 -4.56 -39.24
C ASP A 262 14.25 -5.04 -38.08
N GLU A 263 15.53 -5.37 -38.32
CA GLU A 263 16.49 -5.60 -37.23
C GLU A 263 16.71 -4.33 -36.40
N VAL A 264 16.89 -3.16 -37.03
CA VAL A 264 17.04 -1.87 -36.32
C VAL A 264 15.78 -1.51 -35.52
N LYS A 265 14.60 -1.71 -36.10
CA LYS A 265 13.30 -1.53 -35.42
C LYS A 265 13.14 -2.48 -34.23
N GLY A 266 13.56 -3.74 -34.37
CA GLY A 266 13.60 -4.71 -33.29
C GLY A 266 14.62 -4.38 -32.20
N ALA A 267 15.80 -3.90 -32.60
CA ALA A 267 16.83 -3.42 -31.66
C ALA A 267 16.30 -2.23 -30.84
N GLY A 268 15.52 -1.33 -31.45
CA GLY A 268 14.80 -0.27 -30.77
C GLY A 268 13.80 -0.76 -29.72
N LEU A 269 13.04 -1.82 -30.01
CA LEU A 269 12.14 -2.49 -29.05
C LEU A 269 12.91 -3.12 -27.88
N ILE A 270 14.07 -3.73 -28.14
CA ILE A 270 14.94 -4.29 -27.10
C ILE A 270 15.56 -3.17 -26.24
N TRP A 271 15.94 -2.06 -26.86
CA TRP A 271 16.49 -0.89 -26.16
C TRP A 271 15.46 -0.19 -25.28
N SER A 272 14.22 -0.01 -25.75
CA SER A 272 13.16 0.59 -24.95
C SER A 272 12.77 -0.28 -23.75
N LYS A 273 12.70 -1.61 -23.92
CA LYS A 273 12.53 -2.57 -22.81
C LYS A 273 13.66 -2.48 -21.79
N LYS A 274 14.92 -2.46 -22.22
CA LYS A 274 16.08 -2.30 -21.30
C LYS A 274 16.06 -0.97 -20.57
N LEU A 275 15.72 0.13 -21.25
CA LEU A 275 15.61 1.46 -20.66
C LEU A 275 14.46 1.51 -19.63
N GLY A 276 13.31 0.91 -19.94
CA GLY A 276 12.19 0.77 -19.00
C GLY A 276 12.58 -0.02 -17.75
N GLN A 277 13.20 -1.19 -17.90
CA GLN A 277 13.68 -1.99 -16.77
C GLN A 277 14.72 -1.24 -15.93
N ALA A 278 15.73 -0.62 -16.56
CA ALA A 278 16.73 0.17 -15.86
C ALA A 278 16.12 1.37 -15.11
N PHE A 279 15.12 2.03 -15.71
CA PHE A 279 14.38 3.11 -15.08
C PHE A 279 13.60 2.63 -13.86
N LEU A 280 12.88 1.50 -13.95
CA LEU A 280 12.18 0.90 -12.80
C LEU A 280 13.17 0.55 -11.67
N THR A 281 14.34 0.00 -12.00
CA THR A 281 15.41 -0.28 -11.02
C THR A 281 15.93 1.00 -10.35
N VAL A 282 16.24 2.05 -11.12
CA VAL A 282 16.69 3.35 -10.58
C VAL A 282 15.60 4.00 -9.72
N MET A 283 14.34 3.91 -10.13
CA MET A 283 13.19 4.37 -9.34
C MET A 283 13.15 3.64 -7.99
N VAL A 284 13.20 2.31 -7.96
CA VAL A 284 13.20 1.52 -6.71
C VAL A 284 14.37 1.93 -5.80
N TRP A 285 15.61 2.00 -6.30
CA TRP A 285 16.75 2.46 -5.49
C TRP A 285 16.57 3.89 -4.95
N THR A 286 15.94 4.78 -5.72
CA THR A 286 15.65 6.16 -5.30
C THR A 286 14.55 6.22 -4.24
N LEU A 287 13.55 5.34 -4.30
CA LEU A 287 12.55 5.16 -3.24
C LEU A 287 13.18 4.63 -1.96
N THR A 288 14.05 3.61 -2.05
CA THR A 288 14.80 3.10 -0.90
C THR A 288 15.63 4.21 -0.27
N LEU A 289 16.39 4.99 -1.07
CA LEU A 289 17.16 6.13 -0.59
C LEU A 289 16.27 7.19 0.09
N ALA A 290 15.16 7.58 -0.53
CA ALA A 290 14.22 8.56 0.03
C ALA A 290 13.59 8.07 1.35
N GLY A 291 13.24 6.79 1.42
CA GLY A 291 12.68 6.15 2.62
C GLY A 291 13.68 6.09 3.75
N THR A 292 14.90 5.60 3.47
CA THR A 292 16.01 5.58 4.44
C THR A 292 16.35 6.98 4.95
N LEU A 293 16.46 7.98 4.07
CA LEU A 293 16.70 9.37 4.47
C LEU A 293 15.54 9.97 5.27
N GLY A 294 14.28 9.68 4.91
CA GLY A 294 13.10 10.12 5.64
C GLY A 294 13.03 9.55 7.06
N VAL A 295 13.22 8.23 7.20
CA VAL A 295 13.28 7.55 8.51
C VAL A 295 14.48 8.02 9.32
N LEU A 296 15.67 8.15 8.71
CA LEU A 296 16.86 8.68 9.39
C LEU A 296 16.64 10.11 9.90
N ARG A 297 16.00 10.99 9.12
CA ARG A 297 15.65 12.35 9.56
C ARG A 297 14.67 12.33 10.75
N MET A 298 13.63 11.49 10.69
CA MET A 298 12.67 11.31 11.80
C MET A 298 13.38 10.79 13.07
N LEU A 299 14.30 9.83 12.95
CA LEU A 299 15.08 9.30 14.07
C LEU A 299 16.01 10.37 14.65
N LEU A 300 16.76 11.11 13.82
CA LEU A 300 17.60 12.23 14.24
C LEU A 300 16.78 13.26 15.03
N PHE A 301 15.66 13.73 14.50
CA PHE A 301 14.76 14.65 15.20
C PHE A 301 14.24 14.08 16.52
N THR A 302 13.82 12.81 16.54
CA THR A 302 13.30 12.16 17.75
C THR A 302 14.36 12.04 18.83
N VAL A 303 15.60 11.72 18.47
CA VAL A 303 16.74 11.64 19.41
C VAL A 303 17.13 13.04 19.87
N PHE A 304 17.41 13.97 18.95
CA PHE A 304 17.93 15.29 19.30
C PHE A 304 16.91 16.19 20.00
N ALA A 305 15.61 16.12 19.69
CA ALA A 305 14.60 16.82 20.46
C ALA A 305 14.46 16.26 21.89
N ARG A 306 14.55 14.93 22.08
CA ARG A 306 14.62 14.32 23.42
C ARG A 306 15.87 14.74 24.18
N LEU A 307 17.02 14.84 23.51
CA LEU A 307 18.26 15.35 24.11
C LEU A 307 18.18 16.84 24.46
N HIS A 308 17.55 17.66 23.61
CA HIS A 308 17.32 19.09 23.84
C HIS A 308 16.44 19.31 25.09
N VAL A 309 15.27 18.65 25.15
CA VAL A 309 14.37 18.70 26.32
C VAL A 309 15.06 18.16 27.58
N ARG A 310 15.89 17.11 27.46
CA ARG A 310 16.70 16.61 28.58
C ARG A 310 17.82 17.57 29.00
N ARG A 311 18.41 18.38 28.11
CA ARG A 311 19.36 19.44 28.47
C ARG A 311 18.64 20.57 29.22
N LEU A 312 17.51 21.05 28.70
CA LEU A 312 16.70 22.13 29.32
C LEU A 312 16.20 21.78 30.72
N HIS A 313 15.74 20.55 30.94
CA HIS A 313 15.22 20.13 32.26
C HIS A 313 16.30 19.60 33.22
N ARG A 314 17.54 19.37 32.78
CA ARG A 314 18.63 18.96 33.66
C ARG A 314 19.25 20.19 34.32
N TYR A 315 18.63 20.61 35.42
CA TYR A 315 19.23 21.53 36.39
C TYR A 315 20.66 21.09 36.69
N ARG A 316 21.61 22.04 36.60
CA ARG A 316 23.02 21.85 36.95
C ARG A 316 23.26 22.60 38.27
N PRO A 317 23.33 21.92 39.42
CA PRO A 317 23.83 22.52 40.65
C PRO A 317 25.22 23.11 40.39
N GLY A 318 25.46 24.33 40.86
CA GLY A 318 26.74 25.03 40.66
C GLY A 318 27.00 25.57 39.24
N ALA A 319 26.03 25.55 38.32
CA ALA A 319 26.16 26.33 37.09
C ALA A 319 26.23 27.85 37.42
N PRO A 320 27.15 28.62 36.81
CA PRO A 320 27.22 30.06 37.03
C PRO A 320 25.89 30.74 36.69
N ARG A 321 25.40 31.60 37.58
CA ARG A 321 24.35 32.57 37.23
C ARG A 321 24.98 33.57 36.26
N LEU A 322 24.67 33.44 34.97
CA LEU A 322 25.02 34.45 33.97
C LEU A 322 24.41 35.79 34.39
N ARG A 323 25.16 36.89 34.18
CA ARG A 323 24.67 38.24 34.46
C ARG A 323 23.43 38.52 33.61
N GLU A 324 22.45 39.20 34.19
CA GLU A 324 21.33 39.72 33.41
C GLU A 324 21.86 40.75 32.39
N VAL A 325 21.53 40.59 31.11
CA VAL A 325 21.99 41.50 30.06
C VAL A 325 21.07 42.71 30.03
N ARG A 326 21.45 43.77 30.74
CA ARG A 326 20.81 45.10 30.69
C ARG A 326 21.61 46.13 29.90
N ASP A 327 22.71 45.68 29.29
CA ASP A 327 23.55 46.48 28.41
C ASP A 327 22.72 47.06 27.24
N PRO A 328 23.03 48.27 26.77
CA PRO A 328 22.22 48.94 25.76
C PRO A 328 22.32 48.25 24.39
N VAL A 329 21.23 48.29 23.62
CA VAL A 329 21.08 47.53 22.37
C VAL A 329 20.79 48.46 21.19
N THR A 330 21.46 48.24 20.06
CA THR A 330 21.06 48.83 18.77
C THR A 330 20.18 47.84 18.02
N VAL A 331 18.95 48.22 17.68
CA VAL A 331 18.09 47.47 16.75
C VAL A 331 18.21 48.10 15.35
N LEU A 332 18.45 47.28 14.32
CA LEU A 332 18.53 47.68 12.93
C LEU A 332 17.33 47.14 12.15
N VAL A 333 16.60 48.02 11.49
CA VAL A 333 15.39 47.72 10.71
C VAL A 333 15.61 48.21 9.27
N PRO A 334 16.19 47.40 8.37
CA PRO A 334 16.28 47.73 6.95
C PRO A 334 14.89 47.64 6.30
N ALA A 335 14.48 48.68 5.58
CA ALA A 335 13.17 48.80 4.94
C ALA A 335 13.30 49.21 3.46
N TYR A 336 12.44 48.65 2.60
CA TYR A 336 12.32 49.03 1.19
C TYR A 336 10.93 48.69 0.63
N ASN A 337 10.08 49.71 0.51
CA ASN A 337 8.66 49.57 0.16
C ASN A 337 7.87 48.63 1.10
N GLU A 338 7.89 48.98 2.38
CA GLU A 338 7.29 48.23 3.50
C GLU A 338 6.23 49.08 4.25
N GLU A 339 5.55 49.99 3.56
CA GLU A 339 4.50 50.90 4.09
C GLU A 339 3.47 50.17 4.96
N ALA A 340 3.09 48.95 4.55
CA ALA A 340 2.10 48.12 5.24
C ALA A 340 2.60 47.48 6.55
N GLY A 341 3.92 47.42 6.77
CA GLY A 341 4.55 46.72 7.90
C GLY A 341 5.28 47.64 8.88
N ILE A 342 6.02 48.63 8.37
CA ILE A 342 7.06 49.35 9.12
C ILE A 342 6.58 49.94 10.45
N ALA A 343 5.40 50.58 10.48
CA ALA A 343 4.84 51.14 11.70
C ALA A 343 4.57 50.07 12.78
N SER A 344 3.99 48.93 12.38
CA SER A 344 3.70 47.84 13.33
C SER A 344 4.97 47.23 13.91
N THR A 345 6.02 47.13 13.09
CA THR A 345 7.36 46.66 13.49
C THR A 345 7.98 47.61 14.50
N VAL A 346 8.11 48.90 14.18
CA VAL A 346 8.73 49.90 15.08
C VAL A 346 7.95 50.04 16.39
N TYR A 347 6.61 50.13 16.36
CA TYR A 347 5.82 50.19 17.60
C TYR A 347 5.94 48.91 18.45
N SER A 348 6.12 47.73 17.85
CA SER A 348 6.36 46.49 18.61
C SER A 348 7.70 46.48 19.34
N LEU A 349 8.72 47.12 18.76
CA LEU A 349 10.04 47.28 19.35
C LEU A 349 10.05 48.36 20.45
N LEU A 350 9.37 49.49 20.22
CA LEU A 350 9.21 50.55 21.23
C LEU A 350 8.43 50.09 22.49
N ALA A 351 7.54 49.10 22.32
CA ALA A 351 6.81 48.43 23.38
C ALA A 351 7.60 47.32 24.11
N SER A 352 8.90 47.17 23.85
CA SER A 352 9.72 46.15 24.50
C SER A 352 10.05 46.46 25.97
N THR A 353 10.20 45.41 26.77
CA THR A 353 10.55 45.49 28.21
C THR A 353 12.05 45.65 28.47
N HIS A 354 12.90 45.75 27.44
CA HIS A 354 14.35 45.97 27.62
C HIS A 354 14.62 47.42 28.03
N PRO A 355 15.43 47.71 29.07
CA PRO A 355 15.49 49.06 29.65
C PRO A 355 16.18 50.11 28.77
N HIS A 356 17.15 49.72 27.93
CA HIS A 356 17.97 50.65 27.16
C HIS A 356 18.20 50.15 25.73
N PHE A 357 17.60 50.82 24.74
CA PHE A 357 17.83 50.50 23.33
C PHE A 357 17.63 51.73 22.44
N GLN A 358 18.22 51.67 21.25
CA GLN A 358 17.94 52.56 20.11
C GLN A 358 17.44 51.72 18.93
N ILE A 359 16.59 52.30 18.08
CA ILE A 359 16.11 51.71 16.82
C ILE A 359 16.65 52.58 15.68
N ILE A 360 17.41 51.98 14.77
CA ILE A 360 17.79 52.61 13.51
C ILE A 360 16.94 51.97 12.40
N VAL A 361 16.06 52.75 11.79
CA VAL A 361 15.38 52.38 10.55
C VAL A 361 16.26 52.84 9.39
N ILE A 362 16.61 51.92 8.48
CA ILE A 362 17.41 52.24 7.29
C ILE A 362 16.51 52.10 6.07
N ASP A 363 16.08 53.23 5.52
CA ASP A 363 15.33 53.26 4.26
C ASP A 363 16.30 53.09 3.10
N ASP A 364 16.22 51.94 2.42
CA ASP A 364 17.03 51.60 1.25
C ASP A 364 16.43 52.20 -0.04
N GLY A 365 15.98 53.47 0.05
CA GLY A 365 15.43 54.25 -1.05
C GLY A 365 14.02 53.82 -1.47
N SER A 366 13.08 53.79 -0.52
CA SER A 366 11.68 53.43 -0.81
C SER A 366 11.00 54.40 -1.78
N THR A 367 9.93 53.91 -2.41
CA THR A 367 9.12 54.64 -3.40
C THR A 367 7.63 54.73 -3.01
N ASP A 368 7.31 54.31 -1.79
CA ASP A 368 6.02 54.41 -1.10
C ASP A 368 6.19 55.21 0.21
N ALA A 369 5.18 55.25 1.08
CA ALA A 369 5.22 56.05 2.30
C ALA A 369 6.11 55.49 3.43
N THR A 370 6.93 54.44 3.19
CA THR A 370 7.76 53.77 4.23
C THR A 370 8.62 54.75 5.02
N ALA A 371 9.35 55.62 4.32
CA ALA A 371 10.31 56.53 4.95
C ALA A 371 9.61 57.64 5.75
N ASP A 372 8.54 58.21 5.20
CA ASP A 372 7.79 59.29 5.83
C ASP A 372 7.03 58.79 7.08
N ILE A 373 6.52 57.56 7.05
CA ILE A 373 5.98 56.86 8.23
C ILE A 373 7.07 56.65 9.28
N ALA A 374 8.26 56.17 8.89
CA ALA A 374 9.36 55.95 9.84
C ALA A 374 9.83 57.25 10.51
N GLU A 375 9.90 58.36 9.75
CA GLU A 375 10.28 59.68 10.27
C GLU A 375 9.23 60.23 11.23
N SER A 376 7.94 60.11 10.92
CA SER A 376 6.85 60.50 11.83
C SER A 376 6.87 59.78 13.20
N ILE A 377 7.50 58.60 13.27
CA ILE A 377 7.70 57.86 14.52
C ILE A 377 9.00 58.29 15.23
N ALA A 378 10.03 58.73 14.48
CA ALA A 378 11.27 59.26 15.05
C ALA A 378 11.11 60.67 15.62
N ASP A 379 10.27 61.51 15.02
CA ASP A 379 9.85 62.80 15.59
C ASP A 379 9.05 62.61 16.91
N ALA A 380 8.39 61.46 17.08
CA ALA A 380 7.55 61.15 18.23
C ALA A 380 8.28 60.40 19.37
N ASP A 381 9.33 59.62 19.08
CA ASP A 381 10.11 58.88 20.08
C ASP A 381 11.62 58.97 19.81
N PRO A 382 12.41 59.65 20.67
CA PRO A 382 13.84 59.90 20.45
C PRO A 382 14.72 58.65 20.55
N ARG A 383 14.15 57.46 20.81
CA ARG A 383 14.83 56.17 20.67
C ARG A 383 14.94 55.71 19.22
N VAL A 384 14.16 56.28 18.30
CA VAL A 384 14.19 55.95 16.87
C VAL A 384 15.05 56.94 16.09
N THR A 385 15.72 56.47 15.04
CA THR A 385 16.47 57.30 14.10
C THR A 385 16.27 56.72 12.70
N VAL A 386 15.99 57.56 11.72
CA VAL A 386 15.86 57.15 10.31
C VAL A 386 17.11 57.52 9.53
N ILE A 387 17.56 56.63 8.66
CA ILE A 387 18.65 56.87 7.71
C ILE A 387 18.12 56.54 6.31
N ARG A 388 17.93 57.55 5.46
CA ARG A 388 17.62 57.36 4.03
C ARG A 388 18.93 57.14 3.25
N GLN A 389 18.97 56.13 2.38
CA GLN A 389 20.08 55.88 1.46
C GLN A 389 19.59 55.51 0.04
N PRO A 390 20.41 55.65 -1.01
CA PRO A 390 20.10 55.08 -2.33
C PRO A 390 20.04 53.55 -2.25
N ASN A 391 19.10 52.92 -2.98
CA ASN A 391 18.91 51.48 -2.96
C ASN A 391 20.20 50.69 -3.29
N GLY A 392 20.73 50.00 -2.29
CA GLY A 392 21.89 49.09 -2.39
C GLY A 392 21.56 47.65 -2.00
N GLY A 393 20.32 47.37 -1.60
CA GLY A 393 19.88 46.07 -1.09
C GLY A 393 20.14 45.90 0.41
N LYS A 394 19.41 44.95 1.01
CA LYS A 394 19.43 44.68 2.46
C LYS A 394 20.83 44.56 3.10
N PRO A 395 21.85 43.91 2.50
CA PRO A 395 23.21 43.91 3.05
C PRO A 395 23.82 45.32 3.17
N SER A 396 23.61 46.18 2.17
CA SER A 396 24.04 47.58 2.20
C SER A 396 23.37 48.32 3.35
N ALA A 397 22.03 48.26 3.43
CA ALA A 397 21.26 48.92 4.49
C ALA A 397 21.65 48.45 5.91
N LEU A 398 21.90 47.15 6.10
CA LEU A 398 22.38 46.61 7.37
C LEU A 398 23.80 47.08 7.72
N ASN A 399 24.70 47.21 6.74
CA ASN A 399 26.05 47.73 6.96
C ASN A 399 26.04 49.23 7.29
N THR A 400 25.19 50.02 6.62
CA THR A 400 24.95 51.44 6.99
C THR A 400 24.42 51.55 8.41
N GLY A 401 23.45 50.71 8.80
CA GLY A 401 22.96 50.65 10.17
C GLY A 401 24.03 50.25 11.20
N LEU A 402 24.89 49.28 10.86
CA LEU A 402 25.99 48.82 11.71
C LEU A 402 27.09 49.88 11.91
N ALA A 403 27.34 50.72 10.90
CA ALA A 403 28.24 51.87 11.02
C ALA A 403 27.71 52.91 12.03
N HIS A 404 26.39 53.12 12.06
CA HIS A 404 25.71 54.06 12.97
C HIS A 404 25.32 53.44 14.33
N ALA A 405 25.60 52.15 14.55
CA ALA A 405 25.33 51.47 15.82
C ALA A 405 26.17 52.06 16.96
N ARG A 406 25.52 52.49 18.06
CA ARG A 406 26.22 53.11 19.20
C ARG A 406 26.66 52.11 20.27
N TYR A 407 26.14 50.88 20.23
CA TYR A 407 26.25 49.90 21.31
C TYR A 407 26.80 48.55 20.84
N ASP A 408 27.39 47.79 21.77
CA ASP A 408 28.10 46.52 21.48
C ASP A 408 27.16 45.34 21.17
N ILE A 409 25.86 45.47 21.41
CA ILE A 409 24.85 44.49 21.03
C ILE A 409 24.02 45.07 19.88
N VAL A 410 23.99 44.33 18.77
CA VAL A 410 23.26 44.67 17.54
C VAL A 410 22.19 43.62 17.29
N VAL A 411 20.95 44.04 17.10
CA VAL A 411 19.80 43.19 16.78
C VAL A 411 19.31 43.55 15.38
N MET A 412 19.09 42.54 14.54
CA MET A 412 18.57 42.72 13.18
C MET A 412 17.13 42.19 13.12
N VAL A 413 16.25 42.98 12.50
CA VAL A 413 14.80 42.73 12.39
C VAL A 413 14.33 43.11 10.99
N ASP A 414 13.66 42.21 10.28
CA ASP A 414 13.01 42.52 9.01
C ASP A 414 11.80 43.47 9.24
N ALA A 415 11.60 44.46 8.36
CA ALA A 415 10.60 45.52 8.53
C ALA A 415 9.12 45.05 8.58
N ASP A 416 8.84 43.77 8.32
CA ASP A 416 7.52 43.13 8.40
C ASP A 416 7.25 42.42 9.75
N THR A 417 8.21 42.43 10.67
CA THR A 417 8.27 41.48 11.80
C THR A 417 7.96 42.11 13.16
N ILE A 418 6.88 41.64 13.78
CA ILE A 418 6.36 42.10 15.08
C ILE A 418 6.98 41.31 16.24
N PHE A 419 7.64 41.97 17.19
CA PHE A 419 8.22 41.34 18.38
C PHE A 419 7.17 41.15 19.50
N GLU A 420 7.30 40.09 20.31
CA GLU A 420 6.63 40.04 21.63
C GLU A 420 7.38 40.96 22.62
N PRO A 421 6.72 41.60 23.62
CA PRO A 421 7.37 42.63 24.45
C PRO A 421 8.67 42.20 25.15
N GLU A 422 8.73 40.97 25.65
CA GLU A 422 9.93 40.40 26.29
C GLU A 422 10.95 39.83 25.28
N ALA A 423 10.64 39.79 23.97
CA ALA A 423 11.46 39.07 23.00
C ALA A 423 12.87 39.65 22.86
N LEU A 424 13.03 40.98 22.89
CA LEU A 424 14.33 41.65 22.80
C LEU A 424 15.23 41.29 24.00
N ALA A 425 14.72 41.46 25.23
CA ALA A 425 15.44 41.14 26.45
C ALA A 425 15.84 39.66 26.53
N ARG A 426 14.93 38.75 26.15
CA ARG A 426 15.21 37.30 26.06
C ARG A 426 16.27 37.00 24.99
N LEU A 427 16.22 37.65 23.83
CA LEU A 427 17.13 37.42 22.69
C LEU A 427 18.57 37.80 23.01
N VAL A 428 18.80 38.87 23.77
CA VAL A 428 20.16 39.33 24.11
C VAL A 428 20.76 38.60 25.32
N GLN A 429 19.95 38.00 26.18
CA GLN A 429 20.42 37.33 27.41
C GLN A 429 21.50 36.23 27.21
N PRO A 430 21.51 35.42 26.12
CA PRO A 430 22.59 34.45 25.88
C PRO A 430 23.95 35.09 25.57
N LEU A 431 24.00 36.37 25.16
CA LEU A 431 25.24 37.11 24.90
C LEU A 431 26.03 37.43 26.19
N ALA A 432 25.45 37.18 27.38
CA ALA A 432 26.18 37.19 28.65
C ALA A 432 27.35 36.20 28.69
N HIS A 433 27.35 35.17 27.83
CA HIS A 433 28.46 34.23 27.70
C HIS A 433 29.43 34.72 26.60
N PRO A 434 30.68 35.10 26.91
CA PRO A 434 31.54 35.86 26.00
C PRO A 434 31.83 35.16 24.66
N ALA A 435 31.88 33.83 24.61
CA ALA A 435 32.09 33.09 23.35
C ALA A 435 30.85 33.01 22.42
N VAL A 436 29.70 33.61 22.77
CA VAL A 436 28.49 33.60 21.94
C VAL A 436 28.45 34.87 21.09
N GLY A 437 28.77 34.74 19.80
CA GLY A 437 28.79 35.86 18.86
C GLY A 437 27.40 36.24 18.33
N ALA A 438 26.45 35.28 18.31
CA ALA A 438 25.10 35.51 17.83
C ALA A 438 24.02 34.58 18.45
N VAL A 439 22.77 35.05 18.42
CA VAL A 439 21.57 34.37 18.92
C VAL A 439 20.46 34.41 17.86
N SER A 440 19.92 33.24 17.50
CA SER A 440 18.69 33.11 16.72
C SER A 440 17.46 33.12 17.64
N GLY A 441 16.46 33.95 17.33
CA GLY A 441 15.13 33.84 17.94
C GLY A 441 14.22 32.81 17.26
N ASN A 442 12.98 32.78 17.73
CA ASN A 442 11.90 31.87 17.32
C ASN A 442 10.90 32.59 16.41
N THR A 443 11.00 32.33 15.11
CA THR A 443 10.24 33.00 14.06
C THR A 443 8.89 32.32 13.83
N LYS A 444 7.78 33.04 14.04
CA LYS A 444 6.41 32.50 13.88
C LYS A 444 5.64 33.19 12.75
N VAL A 445 4.80 32.41 12.08
CA VAL A 445 3.88 32.92 11.04
C VAL A 445 2.72 33.69 11.68
N GLY A 446 2.53 34.96 11.30
CA GLY A 446 1.39 35.80 11.71
C GLY A 446 0.13 35.56 10.89
N ASN A 447 0.22 35.65 9.56
CA ASN A 447 -0.92 35.70 8.63
C ASN A 447 -1.58 34.34 8.29
N ARG A 448 -1.78 33.48 9.31
CA ARG A 448 -2.32 32.09 9.23
C ARG A 448 -3.78 31.96 8.72
N ARG A 449 -4.34 32.94 7.99
CA ARG A 449 -5.76 32.96 7.56
C ARG A 449 -6.03 32.02 6.37
N SER A 450 -5.15 31.99 5.38
CA SER A 450 -5.27 31.16 4.16
C SER A 450 -4.88 29.69 4.42
N LEU A 451 -5.10 28.80 3.44
CA LEU A 451 -4.53 27.44 3.49
C LEU A 451 -3.00 27.48 3.32
N MET A 452 -2.50 28.33 2.42
CA MET A 452 -1.06 28.50 2.16
C MET A 452 -0.30 28.98 3.41
N GLY A 453 -0.86 29.91 4.19
CA GLY A 453 -0.28 30.34 5.47
C GLY A 453 -0.32 29.27 6.56
N LYS A 454 -1.21 28.28 6.47
CA LYS A 454 -1.28 27.14 7.41
C LYS A 454 -0.29 26.04 7.06
N TRP A 455 -0.08 25.79 5.76
CA TRP A 455 0.99 24.90 5.30
C TRP A 455 2.36 25.47 5.63
N GLN A 456 2.62 26.75 5.34
CA GLN A 456 3.85 27.43 5.75
C GLN A 456 4.03 27.47 7.26
N HIS A 457 2.97 27.67 8.05
CA HIS A 457 3.06 27.56 9.52
C HIS A 457 3.47 26.14 9.98
N LEU A 458 2.88 25.08 9.41
CA LEU A 458 3.27 23.71 9.71
C LEU A 458 4.72 23.42 9.30
N GLU A 459 5.15 23.97 8.17
CA GLU A 459 6.51 23.89 7.66
C GLU A 459 7.52 24.61 8.56
N TYR A 460 7.18 25.77 9.14
CA TYR A 460 8.02 26.47 10.12
C TYR A 460 8.15 25.66 11.42
N VAL A 461 7.06 25.05 11.92
CA VAL A 461 7.09 24.15 13.08
C VAL A 461 7.94 22.90 12.81
N LEU A 462 7.85 22.33 11.60
CA LEU A 462 8.62 21.16 11.17
C LEU A 462 10.10 21.47 10.92
N GLY A 463 10.39 22.35 9.95
CA GLY A 463 11.70 22.52 9.33
C GLY A 463 12.53 23.69 9.86
N PHE A 464 11.95 24.59 10.65
CA PHE A 464 12.72 25.61 11.38
C PHE A 464 12.83 25.22 12.85
N ASN A 465 11.73 24.99 13.56
CA ASN A 465 11.79 24.78 15.02
C ASN A 465 12.41 23.43 15.42
N LEU A 466 12.18 22.34 14.68
CA LEU A 466 12.76 21.03 15.00
C LEU A 466 14.24 20.94 14.58
N ASP A 467 14.58 21.42 13.38
CA ASP A 467 15.95 21.57 12.90
C ASP A 467 16.78 22.48 13.85
N ARG A 468 16.29 23.67 14.26
CA ARG A 468 17.00 24.56 15.20
C ARG A 468 17.27 23.90 16.56
N ARG A 469 16.30 23.21 17.15
CA ARG A 469 16.49 22.43 18.40
C ARG A 469 17.59 21.37 18.26
N MET A 470 17.70 20.73 17.10
CA MET A 470 18.75 19.76 16.79
C MET A 470 20.12 20.43 16.64
N PHE A 471 20.21 21.50 15.85
CA PHE A 471 21.45 22.25 15.64
C PHE A 471 22.01 22.88 16.93
N GLU A 472 21.14 23.31 17.85
CA GLU A 472 21.53 23.76 19.19
C GLU A 472 22.20 22.63 20.01
N VAL A 473 21.62 21.41 20.00
CA VAL A 473 22.24 20.26 20.70
C VAL A 473 23.58 19.86 20.07
N LEU A 474 23.71 20.02 18.75
CA LEU A 474 24.91 19.75 17.97
C LEU A 474 25.94 20.89 17.96
N GLU A 475 25.65 22.04 18.57
CA GLU A 475 26.50 23.24 18.54
C GLU A 475 26.89 23.67 17.12
N CYS A 476 25.91 23.78 16.21
CA CYS A 476 26.18 24.13 14.81
C CYS A 476 24.95 24.74 14.09
N MET A 477 24.47 25.91 14.56
CA MET A 477 23.35 26.62 13.94
C MET A 477 23.69 27.14 12.53
N PRO A 478 22.99 26.74 11.44
CA PRO A 478 23.35 27.15 10.08
C PRO A 478 22.96 28.59 9.72
N THR A 479 21.85 29.09 10.29
CA THR A 479 21.24 30.37 9.92
C THR A 479 20.56 31.01 11.15
N VAL A 480 21.02 32.19 11.54
CA VAL A 480 20.24 33.18 12.31
C VAL A 480 19.30 33.88 11.31
N PRO A 481 17.98 33.94 11.53
CA PRO A 481 17.06 34.55 10.56
C PRO A 481 17.14 36.08 10.59
N GLY A 482 17.05 36.72 9.42
CA GLY A 482 16.94 38.20 9.32
C GLY A 482 15.82 38.80 10.17
N ALA A 483 14.70 38.07 10.33
CA ALA A 483 13.54 38.51 11.10
C ALA A 483 13.78 38.63 12.62
N ILE A 484 14.72 37.86 13.18
CA ILE A 484 15.05 37.92 14.62
C ILE A 484 16.43 37.32 14.92
N GLY A 485 17.46 38.18 14.91
CA GLY A 485 18.82 37.83 15.28
C GLY A 485 19.48 38.87 16.17
N ALA A 486 20.14 38.45 17.25
CA ALA A 486 21.05 39.31 18.03
C ALA A 486 22.50 38.90 17.80
N PHE A 487 23.40 39.87 17.82
CA PHE A 487 24.81 39.72 17.49
C PHE A 487 25.66 40.62 18.39
N ARG A 488 26.90 40.21 18.68
CA ARG A 488 27.91 41.14 19.22
C ARG A 488 28.49 41.98 18.08
N ARG A 489 28.71 43.28 18.31
CA ARG A 489 29.24 44.20 17.31
C ARG A 489 30.67 43.83 16.90
N ASP A 490 31.51 43.41 17.85
CA ASP A 490 32.86 42.91 17.56
C ASP A 490 32.86 41.65 16.70
N ALA A 491 31.91 40.73 16.95
CA ALA A 491 31.72 39.53 16.13
C ALA A 491 31.28 39.86 14.69
N LEU A 492 30.40 40.84 14.48
CA LEU A 492 30.00 41.32 13.15
C LEU A 492 31.17 42.00 12.42
N MET A 493 31.83 42.95 13.06
CA MET A 493 32.95 43.68 12.45
C MET A 493 34.12 42.75 12.14
N GLY A 494 34.40 41.77 13.02
CA GLY A 494 35.45 40.76 12.83
C GLY A 494 35.22 39.77 11.69
N VAL A 495 34.01 39.70 11.12
CA VAL A 495 33.73 38.94 9.88
C VAL A 495 33.52 39.82 8.64
N GLY A 496 33.71 41.14 8.77
CA GLY A 496 33.55 42.09 7.67
C GLY A 496 32.11 42.62 7.48
N GLY A 497 31.24 42.50 8.47
CA GLY A 497 29.84 42.94 8.38
C GLY A 497 28.94 41.95 7.63
N VAL A 498 27.90 42.46 6.97
CA VAL A 498 26.93 41.67 6.20
C VAL A 498 27.36 41.59 4.73
N SER A 499 27.60 40.37 4.25
CA SER A 499 28.04 40.07 2.89
C SER A 499 26.93 40.24 1.85
N ASP A 500 27.26 40.83 0.70
CA ASP A 500 26.40 40.96 -0.49
C ASP A 500 26.64 39.89 -1.57
N GLU A 501 27.66 39.02 -1.39
CA GLU A 501 28.05 37.98 -2.35
C GLU A 501 26.99 36.88 -2.58
N THR A 502 25.97 36.79 -1.72
CA THR A 502 25.00 35.68 -1.69
C THR A 502 23.55 36.16 -1.56
N LEU A 503 22.59 35.37 -2.08
CA LEU A 503 21.15 35.67 -2.01
C LEU A 503 20.49 35.32 -0.66
N ALA A 504 21.28 34.89 0.33
CA ALA A 504 20.88 34.55 1.69
C ALA A 504 21.96 35.05 2.67
N GLU A 505 21.97 36.37 2.85
CA GLU A 505 22.94 37.13 3.63
C GLU A 505 23.01 36.65 5.09
N ASP A 506 21.87 36.23 5.64
CA ASP A 506 21.68 35.74 7.00
C ASP A 506 22.43 34.41 7.25
N THR A 507 22.47 33.55 6.23
CA THR A 507 23.07 32.23 6.23
C THR A 507 24.58 32.33 5.96
N ASP A 508 24.99 33.21 5.05
CA ASP A 508 26.41 33.55 4.79
C ASP A 508 27.08 34.12 6.06
N LEU A 509 26.47 35.13 6.68
CA LEU A 509 26.92 35.72 7.94
C LEU A 509 27.04 34.68 9.06
N THR A 510 26.03 33.81 9.21
CA THR A 510 26.04 32.75 10.24
C THR A 510 27.18 31.73 10.00
N MET A 511 27.44 31.36 8.74
CA MET A 511 28.56 30.49 8.38
C MET A 511 29.94 31.17 8.55
N ALA A 512 30.02 32.49 8.38
CA ALA A 512 31.23 33.27 8.63
C ALA A 512 31.57 33.30 10.13
N LEU A 513 30.58 33.58 10.98
CA LEU A 513 30.75 33.61 12.44
C LEU A 513 31.28 32.27 13.01
N TRP A 514 30.74 31.13 12.55
CA TRP A 514 31.26 29.81 12.94
C TRP A 514 32.69 29.54 12.50
N ARG A 515 33.13 30.09 11.36
CA ARG A 515 34.51 29.95 10.86
C ARG A 515 35.48 30.90 11.56
N ALA A 516 35.02 32.07 12.00
CA ALA A 516 35.73 32.95 12.92
C ALA A 516 35.77 32.43 14.38
N GLY A 517 35.14 31.27 14.66
CA GLY A 517 35.21 30.58 15.95
C GLY A 517 34.12 30.97 16.97
N TRP A 518 33.27 31.93 16.65
CA TRP A 518 32.13 32.32 17.48
C TRP A 518 31.11 31.19 17.60
N ARG A 519 30.46 31.08 18.78
CA ARG A 519 29.28 30.23 18.94
C ARG A 519 28.02 30.98 18.52
N VAL A 520 27.13 30.27 17.82
CA VAL A 520 25.78 30.73 17.51
C VAL A 520 24.78 29.82 18.22
N VAL A 521 23.83 30.42 18.95
CA VAL A 521 22.86 29.68 19.79
C VAL A 521 21.41 30.01 19.43
N TYR A 522 20.46 29.19 19.86
CA TYR A 522 19.02 29.39 19.63
C TYR A 522 18.24 29.64 20.94
N GLU A 523 17.60 30.81 21.04
CA GLU A 523 16.74 31.16 22.17
C GLU A 523 15.26 30.98 21.79
N GLN A 524 14.65 29.88 22.27
CA GLN A 524 13.28 29.50 21.92
C GLN A 524 12.21 30.48 22.47
N SER A 525 12.50 31.20 23.56
CA SER A 525 11.55 32.09 24.25
C SER A 525 11.50 33.51 23.69
N ALA A 526 12.47 33.90 22.85
CA ALA A 526 12.44 35.16 22.10
C ALA A 526 11.61 34.97 20.83
N VAL A 527 10.34 35.39 20.85
CA VAL A 527 9.37 35.13 19.77
C VAL A 527 9.08 36.40 18.96
N ALA A 528 9.12 36.27 17.64
CA ALA A 528 8.70 37.31 16.70
C ALA A 528 7.78 36.74 15.61
N TRP A 529 6.91 37.60 15.07
CA TRP A 529 5.80 37.24 14.18
C TRP A 529 5.93 37.96 12.82
N THR A 530 6.11 37.20 11.74
CA THR A 530 6.37 37.67 10.36
C THR A 530 5.22 37.29 9.40
N GLU A 531 5.09 38.02 8.29
CA GLU A 531 4.20 37.70 7.17
C GLU A 531 4.81 36.59 6.29
N VAL A 532 4.04 35.56 5.90
CA VAL A 532 4.49 34.60 4.87
C VAL A 532 3.77 34.79 3.54
N PRO A 533 4.41 34.46 2.40
CA PRO A 533 3.82 34.56 1.07
C PRO A 533 2.35 34.13 0.95
N GLY A 534 1.48 35.08 0.58
CA GLY A 534 0.07 34.83 0.33
C GLY A 534 -0.22 34.13 -1.00
N THR A 535 0.67 34.26 -1.99
CA THR A 535 0.50 33.70 -3.34
C THR A 535 1.62 32.72 -3.73
N LEU A 536 1.30 31.76 -4.61
CA LEU A 536 2.27 30.79 -5.14
C LEU A 536 3.46 31.46 -5.86
N ARG A 537 3.26 32.63 -6.50
CA ARG A 537 4.32 33.38 -7.18
C ARG A 537 5.30 34.03 -6.20
N GLN A 538 4.82 34.56 -5.07
CA GLN A 538 5.67 35.05 -3.98
C GLN A 538 6.41 33.88 -3.32
N LEU A 539 5.71 32.77 -3.04
CA LEU A 539 6.31 31.56 -2.47
C LEU A 539 7.44 31.03 -3.35
N TRP A 540 7.21 30.87 -4.67
CA TRP A 540 8.25 30.43 -5.59
C TRP A 540 9.50 31.34 -5.59
N ARG A 541 9.32 32.67 -5.56
CA ARG A 541 10.43 33.63 -5.44
C ARG A 541 11.21 33.45 -4.12
N GLN A 542 10.51 33.32 -3.00
CA GLN A 542 11.13 33.09 -1.68
C GLN A 542 11.92 31.77 -1.68
N ARG A 543 11.31 30.67 -2.12
CA ARG A 543 11.95 29.34 -2.20
C ARG A 543 13.16 29.32 -3.12
N TYR A 544 13.08 30.00 -4.26
CA TYR A 544 14.23 30.15 -5.15
C TYR A 544 15.39 30.89 -4.46
N ARG A 545 15.14 32.03 -3.79
CA ARG A 545 16.19 32.75 -3.04
C ARG A 545 16.79 31.87 -1.94
N TRP A 546 15.97 31.20 -1.13
CA TRP A 546 16.44 30.38 -0.03
C TRP A 546 17.28 29.19 -0.50
N CYS A 547 16.79 28.41 -1.46
CA CYS A 547 17.53 27.25 -1.97
C CYS A 547 18.82 27.65 -2.70
N TYR A 548 18.78 28.69 -3.53
CA TYR A 548 19.95 29.16 -4.28
C TYR A 548 20.98 29.85 -3.36
N GLY A 549 20.53 30.73 -2.46
CA GLY A 549 21.38 31.40 -1.48
C GLY A 549 22.05 30.42 -0.53
N THR A 550 21.32 29.43 0.00
CA THR A 550 21.92 28.35 0.81
C THR A 550 23.00 27.60 0.04
N LEU A 551 22.77 27.27 -1.25
CA LEU A 551 23.80 26.65 -2.10
C LEU A 551 25.02 27.55 -2.31
N GLN A 552 24.84 28.87 -2.48
CA GLN A 552 25.96 29.82 -2.57
C GLN A 552 26.77 29.85 -1.27
N SER A 553 26.12 29.99 -0.11
CA SER A 553 26.80 30.03 1.20
C SER A 553 27.50 28.70 1.51
N MET A 554 26.86 27.56 1.24
CA MET A 554 27.51 26.24 1.33
C MET A 554 28.75 26.14 0.43
N TRP A 555 28.69 26.68 -0.80
CA TRP A 555 29.83 26.67 -1.71
C TRP A 555 30.95 27.61 -1.25
N LYS A 556 30.64 28.83 -0.83
CA LYS A 556 31.58 29.80 -0.26
C LYS A 556 32.31 29.22 0.96
N HIS A 557 31.58 28.60 1.88
CA HIS A 557 32.11 28.05 3.13
C HIS A 557 32.56 26.57 3.05
N ARG A 558 32.59 25.95 1.86
CA ARG A 558 32.88 24.51 1.64
C ARG A 558 34.19 24.00 2.28
N ARG A 559 35.18 24.87 2.50
CA ARG A 559 36.45 24.52 3.17
C ARG A 559 36.28 24.17 4.65
N ALA A 560 35.18 24.57 5.29
CA ALA A 560 34.85 24.19 6.67
C ALA A 560 34.76 22.66 6.90
N VAL A 561 34.57 21.85 5.85
CA VAL A 561 34.57 20.38 5.97
C VAL A 561 35.96 19.83 6.32
N VAL A 562 37.05 20.49 5.90
CA VAL A 562 38.44 20.08 6.16
C VAL A 562 39.13 20.88 7.27
N GLU A 563 38.54 22.00 7.71
CA GLU A 563 39.04 22.81 8.83
C GLU A 563 39.01 22.04 10.17
N VAL A 564 39.81 22.49 11.14
CA VAL A 564 39.91 21.91 12.49
C VAL A 564 39.08 22.76 13.48
N GLY A 565 38.90 22.31 14.72
CA GLY A 565 38.23 23.10 15.76
C GLY A 565 36.71 23.32 15.53
N PRO A 566 36.14 24.44 16.01
CA PRO A 566 34.71 24.75 15.87
C PRO A 566 34.24 24.77 14.41
N ALA A 567 34.97 25.46 13.53
CA ALA A 567 34.71 25.51 12.09
C ALA A 567 34.62 24.12 11.45
N GLY A 568 35.57 23.25 11.80
CA GLY A 568 35.57 21.84 11.39
C GLY A 568 34.38 21.03 11.88
N ARG A 569 33.95 21.22 13.14
CA ARG A 569 32.75 20.58 13.70
C ARG A 569 31.48 21.08 12.98
N PHE A 570 31.40 22.39 12.72
CA PHE A 570 30.31 22.99 11.96
C PHE A 570 30.23 22.41 10.56
N GLY A 571 31.29 22.51 9.76
CA GLY A 571 31.31 22.07 8.37
C GLY A 571 30.96 20.60 8.19
N ARG A 572 31.56 19.70 8.98
CA ARG A 572 31.31 18.24 8.89
C ARG A 572 29.92 17.83 9.37
N ARG A 573 29.24 18.60 10.22
CA ARG A 573 27.88 18.32 10.69
C ARG A 573 26.82 18.95 9.80
N VAL A 574 26.94 20.25 9.56
CA VAL A 574 25.91 21.07 8.91
C VAL A 574 25.89 20.85 7.40
N LEU A 575 27.04 20.93 6.73
CA LEU A 575 27.06 20.82 5.27
C LEU A 575 26.64 19.40 4.83
N LEU A 576 26.97 18.37 5.62
CA LEU A 576 26.47 17.01 5.44
C LEU A 576 24.94 16.92 5.66
N TYR A 577 24.42 17.47 6.76
CA TYR A 577 22.97 17.45 7.04
C TYR A 577 22.16 18.19 5.96
N VAL A 578 22.58 19.40 5.57
CA VAL A 578 21.90 20.20 4.54
C VAL A 578 21.96 19.48 3.19
N THR A 579 23.11 18.90 2.82
CA THR A 579 23.24 18.07 1.61
C THR A 579 22.26 16.90 1.61
N LEU A 580 22.21 16.10 2.68
CA LEU A 580 21.36 14.89 2.71
C LEU A 580 19.86 15.21 2.83
N PHE A 581 19.48 16.13 3.73
CA PHE A 581 18.08 16.28 4.15
C PHE A 581 17.37 17.52 3.60
N GLN A 582 18.11 18.51 3.08
CA GLN A 582 17.55 19.71 2.47
C GLN A 582 17.82 19.80 0.95
N ILE A 583 18.78 19.02 0.42
CA ILE A 583 19.06 18.93 -1.03
C ILE A 583 18.67 17.55 -1.59
N VAL A 584 19.32 16.46 -1.17
CA VAL A 584 19.12 15.12 -1.76
C VAL A 584 17.71 14.57 -1.49
N LEU A 585 17.23 14.58 -0.25
CA LEU A 585 15.91 14.06 0.09
C LEU A 585 14.77 14.78 -0.68
N PRO A 586 14.71 16.12 -0.78
CA PRO A 586 13.74 16.80 -1.64
C PRO A 586 13.87 16.49 -3.14
N LEU A 587 15.08 16.28 -3.66
CA LEU A 587 15.28 15.88 -5.06
C LEU A 587 14.75 14.47 -5.36
N CYS A 588 14.76 13.57 -4.37
CA CYS A 588 14.21 12.22 -4.51
C CYS A 588 12.67 12.18 -4.37
N ALA A 589 12.05 13.18 -3.72
CA ALA A 589 10.62 13.15 -3.38
C ALA A 589 9.67 12.98 -4.58
N PRO A 590 9.85 13.63 -5.76
CA PRO A 590 8.95 13.44 -6.91
C PRO A 590 8.91 12.00 -7.44
N VAL A 591 9.93 11.19 -7.14
CA VAL A 591 9.97 9.77 -7.53
C VAL A 591 8.97 8.94 -6.73
N VAL A 592 8.63 9.36 -5.51
CA VAL A 592 7.59 8.71 -4.67
C VAL A 592 6.20 8.90 -5.28
N ASP A 593 5.87 10.11 -5.72
CA ASP A 593 4.58 10.40 -6.36
C ASP A 593 4.48 9.77 -7.76
N MET A 594 5.58 9.75 -8.51
CA MET A 594 5.68 9.05 -9.80
C MET A 594 5.52 7.53 -9.65
N PHE A 595 6.12 6.93 -8.63
CA PHE A 595 5.92 5.50 -8.31
C PHE A 595 4.47 5.22 -7.91
N ALA A 596 3.86 6.06 -7.07
CA ALA A 596 2.46 5.91 -6.67
C ALA A 596 1.52 5.97 -7.88
N LEU A 597 1.75 6.91 -8.81
CA LEU A 597 0.97 7.03 -10.05
C LEU A 597 1.19 5.84 -10.99
N PHE A 598 2.45 5.42 -11.21
CA PHE A 598 2.76 4.26 -12.06
C PHE A 598 2.17 2.96 -11.46
N GLY A 599 2.32 2.78 -10.15
CA GLY A 599 1.80 1.62 -9.44
C GLY A 599 0.28 1.54 -9.44
N ALA A 600 -0.41 2.66 -9.22
CA ALA A 600 -1.88 2.72 -9.29
C ALA A 600 -2.47 2.52 -10.70
N LEU A 601 -1.69 2.80 -11.76
CA LEU A 601 -2.13 2.63 -13.16
C LEU A 601 -1.76 1.27 -13.76
N PHE A 602 -0.64 0.67 -13.34
CA PHE A 602 -0.05 -0.49 -14.01
C PHE A 602 0.35 -1.64 -13.09
N ARG A 603 0.59 -1.41 -11.80
CA ARG A 603 1.03 -2.45 -10.85
C ARG A 603 -0.12 -2.84 -9.92
N ASP A 604 0.19 -3.39 -8.75
CA ASP A 604 -0.81 -3.54 -7.69
C ASP A 604 -1.10 -2.15 -7.06
N PRO A 605 -2.35 -1.67 -7.08
CA PRO A 605 -2.70 -0.35 -6.55
C PRO A 605 -2.68 -0.33 -5.01
N VAL A 606 -2.79 -1.48 -4.34
CA VAL A 606 -2.67 -1.61 -2.88
C VAL A 606 -1.20 -1.51 -2.48
N GLU A 607 -0.30 -2.20 -3.18
CA GLU A 607 1.17 -2.06 -2.99
C GLU A 607 1.60 -0.58 -3.15
N ALA A 608 1.17 0.04 -4.25
CA ALA A 608 1.47 1.45 -4.54
C ALA A 608 0.92 2.41 -3.46
N ALA A 609 -0.32 2.19 -3.01
CA ALA A 609 -0.94 2.96 -1.95
C ALA A 609 -0.23 2.76 -0.60
N LEU A 610 0.14 1.52 -0.24
CA LEU A 610 0.84 1.21 1.01
C LEU A 610 2.20 1.91 1.08
N VAL A 611 2.98 1.92 0.00
CA VAL A 611 4.25 2.66 -0.07
C VAL A 611 4.02 4.17 0.11
N TRP A 612 3.08 4.76 -0.64
CA TRP A 612 2.81 6.20 -0.59
C TRP A 612 2.25 6.65 0.77
N PHE A 613 1.28 5.91 1.33
CA PHE A 613 0.76 6.17 2.68
C PHE A 613 1.81 5.90 3.77
N GLY A 614 2.77 4.99 3.56
CA GLY A 614 3.92 4.79 4.45
C GLY A 614 4.80 6.05 4.52
N PHE A 615 5.20 6.59 3.37
CA PHE A 615 5.93 7.87 3.29
C PHE A 615 5.17 9.02 3.97
N LEU A 616 3.87 9.17 3.68
CA LEU A 616 3.04 10.19 4.32
C LEU A 616 2.91 9.98 5.83
N SER A 617 2.82 8.74 6.30
CA SER A 617 2.72 8.42 7.73
C SER A 617 3.98 8.84 8.50
N VAL A 618 5.18 8.62 7.95
CA VAL A 618 6.45 9.10 8.53
C VAL A 618 6.45 10.63 8.64
N GLN A 619 5.98 11.34 7.60
CA GLN A 619 5.88 12.81 7.62
C GLN A 619 4.83 13.30 8.65
N LEU A 620 3.65 12.68 8.69
CA LEU A 620 2.55 13.05 9.60
C LEU A 620 2.89 12.76 11.06
N VAL A 621 3.58 11.65 11.37
CA VAL A 621 4.08 11.35 12.72
C VAL A 621 5.12 12.37 13.15
N THR A 622 6.05 12.73 12.26
CA THR A 622 7.04 13.79 12.52
C THR A 622 6.37 15.14 12.79
N ALA A 623 5.35 15.50 12.01
CA ALA A 623 4.57 16.73 12.16
C ALA A 623 3.78 16.77 13.48
N ALA A 624 3.11 15.66 13.84
CA ALA A 624 2.40 15.54 15.11
C ALA A 624 3.35 15.63 16.31
N TYR A 625 4.56 15.07 16.21
CA TYR A 625 5.59 15.18 17.23
C TYR A 625 6.12 16.61 17.37
N ALA A 626 6.39 17.30 16.26
CA ALA A 626 6.82 18.71 16.26
C ALA A 626 5.78 19.64 16.91
N LEU A 627 4.51 19.54 16.51
CA LEU A 627 3.40 20.30 17.11
C LEU A 627 3.26 20.04 18.62
N ARG A 628 3.42 18.78 19.06
CA ARG A 628 3.42 18.42 20.48
C ARG A 628 4.59 19.05 21.25
N LEU A 629 5.77 19.14 20.65
CA LEU A 629 6.97 19.75 21.26
C LEU A 629 6.89 21.28 21.37
N ASP A 630 6.24 21.94 20.41
CA ASP A 630 5.99 23.39 20.43
C ASP A 630 4.77 23.79 21.29
N ARG A 631 4.03 22.80 21.82
CA ARG A 631 2.75 22.98 22.56
C ARG A 631 1.64 23.67 21.73
N GLU A 632 1.84 23.83 20.43
CA GLU A 632 0.85 24.32 19.46
C GLU A 632 -0.25 23.25 19.30
N ARG A 633 -1.44 23.49 19.88
CA ARG A 633 -2.59 22.58 19.70
C ARG A 633 -2.90 22.47 18.21
N ALA A 634 -3.06 21.25 17.67
CA ALA A 634 -3.41 21.05 16.25
C ALA A 634 -4.68 21.81 15.81
N ALA A 635 -5.62 22.06 16.74
CA ALA A 635 -6.80 22.90 16.51
C ALA A 635 -6.51 24.43 16.47
N ARG A 636 -5.42 24.91 17.08
CA ARG A 636 -4.96 26.31 17.03
C ARG A 636 -4.15 26.62 15.77
N ALA A 637 -3.49 25.65 15.16
CA ALA A 637 -2.95 25.77 13.79
C ALA A 637 -4.03 26.09 12.72
N VAL A 638 -5.32 25.97 13.09
CA VAL A 638 -6.49 26.31 12.26
C VAL A 638 -7.33 27.45 12.89
N GLY A 639 -6.88 28.04 14.00
CA GLY A 639 -7.53 29.15 14.71
C GLY A 639 -7.26 30.53 14.11
N PRO A 640 -7.84 31.60 14.69
CA PRO A 640 -7.52 32.98 14.33
C PRO A 640 -6.09 33.38 14.76
N SER A 641 -5.66 34.56 14.30
CA SER A 641 -4.31 35.13 14.35
C SER A 641 -3.74 35.37 15.76
N ALA A 642 -2.49 35.87 15.79
CA ALA A 642 -1.72 36.27 16.97
C ALA A 642 -2.54 37.03 18.04
N PRO A 643 -2.13 36.99 19.33
CA PRO A 643 -2.72 37.86 20.34
C PRO A 643 -2.68 39.31 19.86
N ALA A 644 -3.82 40.00 19.91
CA ALA A 644 -3.85 41.41 19.60
C ALA A 644 -3.12 42.16 20.71
N VAL A 645 -1.84 42.47 20.47
CA VAL A 645 -1.14 43.51 21.21
C VAL A 645 -1.98 44.77 21.05
N ARG A 646 -2.55 45.26 22.15
CA ARG A 646 -3.12 46.61 22.15
C ARG A 646 -1.93 47.55 22.11
N LEU A 647 -1.56 48.00 20.92
CA LEU A 647 -0.80 49.23 20.79
C LEU A 647 -1.58 50.31 21.55
N PRO A 648 -0.90 51.19 22.31
CA PRO A 648 -1.56 52.37 22.87
C PRO A 648 -2.18 53.17 21.72
N ALA A 649 -3.35 53.76 21.95
CA ALA A 649 -3.90 54.71 21.01
C ALA A 649 -3.01 55.95 21.04
N VAL A 650 -2.19 56.13 20.00
CA VAL A 650 -1.53 57.40 19.74
C VAL A 650 -2.58 58.31 19.12
N ASP A 651 -3.06 59.28 19.89
CA ASP A 651 -3.95 60.32 19.39
C ASP A 651 -3.17 61.21 18.41
N VAL A 652 -3.30 60.91 17.12
CA VAL A 652 -2.84 61.80 16.04
C VAL A 652 -3.69 63.07 16.10
N PRO A 653 -3.11 64.28 16.26
CA PRO A 653 -3.89 65.51 16.38
C PRO A 653 -4.65 65.89 15.09
N GLY A 654 -5.86 65.36 14.91
CA GLY A 654 -6.73 65.71 13.77
C GLY A 654 -7.71 64.63 13.34
N GLY A 655 -8.78 64.39 14.11
CA GLY A 655 -9.86 63.48 13.71
C GLY A 655 -11.11 63.60 14.58
N HIS A 656 -12.24 64.05 14.00
CA HIS A 656 -13.50 64.20 14.75
C HIS A 656 -14.15 62.85 15.10
N PRO A 657 -14.73 62.69 16.31
CA PRO A 657 -15.42 61.47 16.72
C PRO A 657 -16.84 61.40 16.15
N LEU A 658 -17.32 60.18 15.84
CA LEU A 658 -18.72 59.90 15.49
C LEU A 658 -19.35 58.92 16.48
N ARG A 659 -20.63 59.18 16.81
CA ARG A 659 -21.38 58.56 17.91
C ARG A 659 -21.86 57.14 17.64
N ASP A 660 -22.04 56.38 18.72
CA ASP A 660 -22.68 55.07 18.77
C ASP A 660 -24.20 55.18 19.01
N HIS A 661 -25.01 54.28 18.41
CA HIS A 661 -26.47 54.25 18.56
C HIS A 661 -27.11 52.89 18.20
N GLY A 662 -27.99 52.41 19.10
CA GLY A 662 -29.35 51.98 18.72
C GLY A 662 -29.62 50.48 18.54
N THR A 663 -30.27 49.85 19.51
CA THR A 663 -30.85 48.49 19.42
C THR A 663 -32.34 48.49 19.03
N ALA A 664 -32.80 47.47 18.30
CA ALA A 664 -34.23 47.19 18.05
C ALA A 664 -34.58 45.68 18.24
N ARG A 665 -35.87 45.36 18.36
CA ARG A 665 -36.40 44.26 19.21
C ARG A 665 -36.76 42.92 18.53
N HIS A 666 -37.06 41.95 19.41
CA HIS A 666 -37.65 40.61 19.21
C HIS A 666 -38.99 40.56 18.44
N PRO A 667 -39.46 39.37 18.01
CA PRO A 667 -40.40 38.58 18.85
C PRO A 667 -39.86 37.19 19.27
N ALA A 668 -40.65 36.44 20.05
CA ALA A 668 -40.31 35.12 20.61
C ALA A 668 -41.57 34.27 20.88
N GLU A 669 -41.44 32.94 20.99
CA GLU A 669 -42.50 32.05 21.48
C GLU A 669 -41.99 30.82 22.27
N VAL A 670 -42.61 30.63 23.45
CA VAL A 670 -43.23 29.38 23.97
C VAL A 670 -42.39 28.19 24.51
N ALA A 671 -42.76 27.81 25.74
CA ALA A 671 -42.78 26.47 26.39
C ALA A 671 -41.57 25.88 27.19
N GLN A 672 -41.64 26.09 28.52
CA GLN A 672 -41.91 25.07 29.56
C GLN A 672 -40.82 24.14 30.15
N HIS A 673 -41.05 23.86 31.46
CA HIS A 673 -40.50 22.82 32.36
C HIS A 673 -38.98 22.78 32.63
N GLU A 674 -38.50 22.56 33.87
CA GLU A 674 -39.13 22.70 35.20
C GLU A 674 -38.03 22.76 36.28
N ALA A 675 -38.29 23.38 37.43
CA ALA A 675 -37.40 23.31 38.59
C ALA A 675 -38.19 23.22 39.91
N ARG A 676 -38.06 22.10 40.63
CA ARG A 676 -38.38 22.02 42.06
C ARG A 676 -37.14 22.41 42.86
N GLY A 677 -37.18 23.54 43.56
CA GLY A 677 -36.17 23.90 44.57
C GLY A 677 -36.54 23.36 45.95
N ASP A 678 -35.77 23.74 46.98
CA ASP A 678 -36.25 23.66 48.35
C ASP A 678 -35.72 24.81 49.25
N ARG A 679 -36.63 25.32 50.08
CA ARG A 679 -36.48 26.09 51.33
C ARG A 679 -35.56 27.35 51.46
N ARG A 680 -36.29 28.49 51.46
CA ARG A 680 -36.45 29.49 52.57
C ARG A 680 -35.53 30.74 52.65
N PRO A 681 -36.02 31.84 53.27
CA PRO A 681 -35.72 33.23 52.84
C PRO A 681 -35.33 34.20 53.98
N VAL A 682 -35.27 35.52 53.69
CA VAL A 682 -35.79 36.59 54.59
C VAL A 682 -35.99 37.93 53.81
N SER A 683 -37.11 38.62 54.08
CA SER A 683 -37.53 40.04 53.88
C SER A 683 -36.94 40.98 52.79
N ALA A 684 -37.66 42.00 52.25
CA ALA A 684 -39.12 42.32 52.21
C ALA A 684 -39.41 43.60 51.36
N ARG A 685 -40.71 43.83 51.05
CA ARG A 685 -41.40 45.12 50.70
C ARG A 685 -41.01 45.81 49.36
N SER A 686 -41.89 46.02 48.36
CA SER A 686 -43.23 46.69 48.22
C SER A 686 -43.11 48.20 47.89
N ALA A 687 -43.93 48.85 47.04
CA ALA A 687 -45.16 48.49 46.28
C ALA A 687 -45.18 49.29 44.94
N ALA A 688 -45.85 48.87 43.84
CA ALA A 688 -47.28 49.05 43.48
C ALA A 688 -47.74 50.54 43.39
N ARG A 689 -48.61 51.01 42.45
CA ARG A 689 -49.34 50.42 41.29
C ARG A 689 -50.06 51.57 40.50
N ARG A 690 -50.89 51.21 39.49
CA ARG A 690 -51.99 51.99 38.84
C ARG A 690 -51.61 52.99 37.73
N ASP A 691 -52.47 53.39 36.79
CA ASP A 691 -53.64 52.79 36.05
C ASP A 691 -53.86 53.74 34.82
N ALA A 692 -53.88 53.31 33.55
CA ALA A 692 -55.03 52.87 32.70
C ALA A 692 -55.95 53.99 32.09
N ALA A 693 -56.10 53.98 30.75
CA ALA A 693 -57.19 54.56 29.92
C ALA A 693 -57.26 56.14 29.79
N GLU A 694 -57.95 56.79 28.81
CA GLU A 694 -58.80 56.35 27.67
C GLU A 694 -58.72 57.30 26.40
N PRO A 695 -59.72 57.59 25.48
CA PRO A 695 -59.44 57.53 24.01
C PRO A 695 -59.92 58.70 23.08
N ALA A 696 -59.80 58.50 21.75
CA ALA A 696 -60.68 59.00 20.65
C ALA A 696 -60.61 60.52 20.25
N ARG A 697 -60.99 61.01 19.04
CA ARG A 697 -61.35 60.41 17.71
C ARG A 697 -61.34 61.47 16.57
N GLU A 698 -61.26 60.99 15.31
CA GLU A 698 -61.92 61.51 14.07
C GLU A 698 -61.42 62.80 13.32
N PRO A 699 -61.77 63.00 12.01
CA PRO A 699 -60.84 63.57 10.99
C PRO A 699 -61.48 64.60 10.00
N THR A 700 -60.89 64.81 8.79
CA THR A 700 -61.53 64.81 7.43
C THR A 700 -61.00 65.87 6.42
N MET A 701 -60.62 65.43 5.19
CA MET A 701 -60.49 66.21 3.91
C MET A 701 -59.48 67.40 3.84
N THR A 702 -59.02 67.95 2.68
CA THR A 702 -59.20 67.64 1.23
C THR A 702 -57.94 68.00 0.38
N ASP A 703 -57.94 67.59 -0.90
CA ASP A 703 -57.02 67.94 -2.04
C ASP A 703 -57.38 69.36 -2.63
N PRO A 704 -56.83 69.93 -3.76
CA PRO A 704 -55.80 69.46 -4.72
C PRO A 704 -54.83 70.53 -5.37
N LEU A 705 -53.99 70.08 -6.34
CA LEU A 705 -53.45 70.74 -7.58
C LEU A 705 -52.50 71.98 -7.61
N ASP A 706 -51.25 71.72 -8.06
CA ASP A 706 -50.55 72.19 -9.30
C ASP A 706 -49.92 73.62 -9.56
N GLN A 707 -48.65 73.56 -10.03
CA GLN A 707 -47.81 74.41 -10.94
C GLN A 707 -47.70 75.97 -10.99
N ARG A 708 -46.41 76.42 -10.85
CA ARG A 708 -45.60 77.41 -11.64
C ARG A 708 -45.46 78.94 -11.29
N ALA A 709 -44.16 79.33 -11.22
CA ALA A 709 -43.48 80.58 -11.69
C ALA A 709 -43.55 81.90 -10.88
N GLY A 710 -42.42 82.66 -10.84
CA GLY A 710 -42.33 84.06 -10.36
C GLY A 710 -40.96 84.58 -9.84
N ASP A 711 -40.20 85.29 -10.70
CA ASP A 711 -39.35 86.49 -10.45
C ASP A 711 -38.07 86.56 -9.55
N CYS A 712 -37.39 87.72 -9.62
CA CYS A 712 -36.03 88.12 -9.17
C CYS A 712 -36.06 89.65 -8.79
N PRO A 713 -35.00 90.50 -8.59
CA PRO A 713 -33.51 90.39 -8.63
C PRO A 713 -32.84 91.08 -7.36
N PRO A 714 -31.69 91.84 -7.34
CA PRO A 714 -30.50 91.98 -8.21
C PRO A 714 -29.08 92.05 -7.52
N ALA A 715 -28.01 92.09 -8.35
CA ALA A 715 -26.65 92.70 -8.14
C ALA A 715 -25.64 91.98 -7.19
N ARG A 716 -24.30 92.10 -7.35
CA ARG A 716 -23.41 92.93 -8.22
C ARG A 716 -22.02 92.26 -8.43
N GLU A 717 -21.33 92.52 -9.56
CA GLU A 717 -19.91 92.13 -9.80
C GLU A 717 -18.91 93.26 -9.42
N PRO A 718 -17.56 93.09 -9.54
CA PRO A 718 -16.85 93.16 -10.85
C PRO A 718 -15.55 92.31 -11.05
N GLY A 719 -15.19 92.02 -12.31
CA GLY A 719 -13.77 92.08 -12.78
C GLY A 719 -13.15 90.80 -13.41
N PRO A 720 -12.36 90.89 -14.52
CA PRO A 720 -12.43 89.82 -15.54
C PRO A 720 -11.14 89.33 -16.29
N LEU A 721 -11.25 88.10 -16.82
CA LEU A 721 -10.88 87.62 -18.19
C LEU A 721 -9.43 87.53 -18.74
N GLU A 722 -9.38 86.80 -19.87
CA GLU A 722 -8.37 86.66 -20.96
C GLU A 722 -7.14 85.73 -20.77
N ASP A 723 -6.71 84.92 -21.75
CA ASP A 723 -7.39 84.21 -22.86
C ASP A 723 -6.46 83.09 -23.45
N ALA A 724 -6.81 82.54 -24.62
CA ALA A 724 -5.95 81.95 -25.68
C ALA A 724 -5.85 80.41 -25.83
N THR A 725 -6.83 79.85 -26.55
CA THR A 725 -6.69 78.91 -27.70
C THR A 725 -5.90 77.57 -27.62
N ALA A 726 -6.59 76.49 -28.01
CA ALA A 726 -6.05 75.24 -28.59
C ALA A 726 -5.77 75.40 -30.12
N PRO A 727 -5.36 74.38 -30.94
CA PRO A 727 -5.24 72.92 -30.72
C PRO A 727 -3.84 72.36 -31.18
N ASP A 728 -3.53 71.10 -31.53
CA ASP A 728 -4.33 69.88 -31.82
C ASP A 728 -3.67 68.55 -31.30
N PRO A 729 -3.32 67.44 -32.05
CA PRO A 729 -3.58 66.09 -31.52
C PRO A 729 -2.38 65.08 -31.56
N ALA A 730 -2.73 63.79 -31.73
CA ALA A 730 -1.89 62.64 -32.08
C ALA A 730 -0.88 62.13 -31.00
N GLN A 731 -1.38 61.57 -29.90
CA GLN A 731 -1.72 60.13 -29.74
C GLN A 731 -0.56 59.14 -29.55
N ARG A 732 -0.21 58.83 -28.27
CA ARG A 732 -0.42 57.50 -27.61
C ARG A 732 0.55 57.25 -26.46
N PHE A 733 0.09 57.48 -25.23
CA PHE A 733 0.34 56.57 -24.12
C PHE A 733 -1.00 56.23 -23.47
N THR A 734 -1.17 54.97 -23.04
CA THR A 734 -2.47 54.46 -22.57
C THR A 734 -2.62 54.58 -21.06
N ASP A 735 -3.78 55.07 -20.65
CA ASP A 735 -4.05 55.46 -19.28
C ASP A 735 -4.33 54.32 -18.28
N ARG A 736 -4.32 54.67 -17.00
CA ARG A 736 -4.77 53.82 -15.89
C ARG A 736 -6.32 53.77 -15.85
N PRO A 737 -6.90 52.66 -15.35
CA PRO A 737 -8.16 52.74 -14.62
C PRO A 737 -7.91 52.60 -13.10
N SER A 738 -8.42 53.56 -12.32
CA SER A 738 -8.35 53.55 -10.87
C SER A 738 -9.49 52.74 -10.22
N SER A 739 -9.36 52.54 -8.90
CA SER A 739 -10.27 51.89 -7.96
C SER A 739 -11.77 51.81 -8.31
N ARG A 740 -12.31 50.58 -8.34
CA ARG A 740 -13.73 50.29 -8.06
C ARG A 740 -13.87 49.01 -7.23
N TYR A 741 -14.00 49.13 -5.91
CA TYR A 741 -14.75 48.18 -5.07
C TYR A 741 -14.97 48.74 -3.66
N GLY A 742 -16.20 49.16 -3.35
CA GLY A 742 -16.60 49.55 -1.98
C GLY A 742 -16.94 48.35 -1.09
N PRO A 743 -16.77 48.45 0.25
CA PRO A 743 -16.98 47.33 1.16
C PRO A 743 -18.48 47.05 1.42
N ARG A 744 -19.02 46.00 0.79
CA ARG A 744 -20.36 45.47 1.14
C ARG A 744 -20.35 44.88 2.56
N ARG A 745 -21.16 45.46 3.46
CA ARG A 745 -21.47 44.89 4.79
C ARG A 745 -22.04 43.47 4.64
N ALA A 746 -21.55 42.52 5.44
CA ALA A 746 -22.08 41.14 5.49
C ALA A 746 -22.12 40.61 6.94
N HIS A 747 -23.32 40.31 7.44
CA HIS A 747 -23.54 39.96 8.85
C HIS A 747 -22.83 38.66 9.30
N ALA A 748 -22.31 38.68 10.54
CA ALA A 748 -21.75 37.51 11.20
C ALA A 748 -22.85 36.50 11.58
N ARG A 749 -22.97 35.39 10.83
CA ARG A 749 -23.82 34.24 11.20
C ARG A 749 -23.07 33.21 12.06
N GLN A 750 -23.48 33.10 13.33
CA GLN A 750 -23.00 32.12 14.32
C GLN A 750 -23.35 30.64 13.97
N PRO A 751 -22.77 29.62 14.65
CA PRO A 751 -21.97 28.62 13.94
C PRO A 751 -22.66 27.30 13.54
N LYS A 752 -23.84 27.32 12.88
CA LYS A 752 -24.46 26.09 12.31
C LYS A 752 -23.57 25.37 11.25
N ARG A 753 -22.46 25.99 10.79
CA ARG A 753 -21.47 25.39 9.87
C ARG A 753 -20.41 24.46 10.52
N LYS A 754 -20.13 24.50 11.84
CA LYS A 754 -19.10 23.62 12.45
C LYS A 754 -19.48 22.13 12.35
N ARG A 755 -20.68 21.74 12.80
CA ARG A 755 -21.21 20.37 12.61
C ARG A 755 -21.24 19.95 11.13
N ARG A 756 -21.61 20.86 10.21
CA ARG A 756 -21.59 20.57 8.75
C ARG A 756 -20.17 20.36 8.20
N ARG A 757 -19.13 21.03 8.71
CA ARG A 757 -17.73 20.81 8.30
C ARG A 757 -17.14 19.53 8.88
N LEU A 758 -17.41 19.22 10.17
CA LEU A 758 -17.01 17.92 10.74
C LEU A 758 -17.72 16.76 10.01
N ARG A 759 -19.04 16.86 9.78
CA ARG A 759 -19.79 15.88 8.99
C ARG A 759 -19.29 15.77 7.56
N ARG A 760 -18.82 16.85 6.92
CA ARG A 760 -18.17 16.79 5.60
C ARG A 760 -16.79 16.12 5.63
N ALA A 761 -15.96 16.40 6.63
CA ALA A 761 -14.67 15.72 6.79
C ALA A 761 -14.86 14.21 7.05
N LEU A 762 -15.84 13.85 7.91
CA LEU A 762 -16.21 12.47 8.16
C LEU A 762 -16.81 11.80 6.92
N LEU A 763 -17.64 12.51 6.13
CA LEU A 763 -18.18 12.02 4.86
C LEU A 763 -17.12 11.88 3.77
N VAL A 764 -16.08 12.72 3.74
CA VAL A 764 -14.95 12.59 2.80
C VAL A 764 -14.03 11.45 3.21
N LEU A 765 -13.73 11.29 4.51
CA LEU A 765 -13.00 10.13 5.01
C LEU A 765 -13.78 8.83 4.74
N LEU A 766 -15.09 8.83 5.02
CA LEU A 766 -15.98 7.71 4.71
C LEU A 766 -16.06 7.46 3.20
N ALA A 767 -16.12 8.50 2.36
CA ALA A 767 -16.12 8.33 0.91
C ALA A 767 -14.78 7.78 0.39
N VAL A 768 -13.64 8.20 0.95
CA VAL A 768 -12.33 7.63 0.60
C VAL A 768 -12.25 6.16 1.05
N VAL A 769 -12.72 5.83 2.26
CA VAL A 769 -12.79 4.44 2.74
C VAL A 769 -13.77 3.60 1.90
N VAL A 770 -14.92 4.14 1.49
CA VAL A 770 -15.91 3.46 0.65
C VAL A 770 -15.43 3.32 -0.80
N VAL A 771 -14.68 4.28 -1.33
CA VAL A 771 -14.05 4.16 -2.67
C VAL A 771 -12.87 3.21 -2.64
N ALA A 772 -12.06 3.19 -1.58
CA ALA A 772 -10.99 2.22 -1.41
C ALA A 772 -11.55 0.79 -1.21
N ALA A 773 -12.55 0.62 -0.33
CA ALA A 773 -13.21 -0.66 -0.12
C ALA A 773 -14.01 -1.11 -1.36
N GLY A 774 -14.68 -0.19 -2.06
CA GLY A 774 -15.39 -0.49 -3.32
C GLY A 774 -14.45 -0.81 -4.48
N GLY A 775 -13.27 -0.18 -4.52
CA GLY A 775 -12.20 -0.51 -5.47
C GLY A 775 -11.56 -1.86 -5.19
N ALA A 776 -11.27 -2.17 -3.91
CA ALA A 776 -10.78 -3.47 -3.48
C ALA A 776 -11.82 -4.59 -3.70
N TYR A 777 -13.10 -4.30 -3.41
CA TYR A 777 -14.23 -5.18 -3.73
C TYR A 777 -14.29 -5.41 -5.25
N GLY A 778 -14.34 -4.37 -6.07
CA GLY A 778 -14.41 -4.50 -7.53
C GLY A 778 -13.21 -5.24 -8.14
N TRP A 779 -12.01 -5.03 -7.59
CA TRP A 779 -10.81 -5.79 -7.97
C TRP A 779 -10.97 -7.28 -7.64
N ALA A 780 -11.33 -7.63 -6.40
CA ALA A 780 -11.53 -9.02 -6.00
C ALA A 780 -12.72 -9.70 -6.72
N GLU A 781 -13.76 -8.93 -7.04
CA GLU A 781 -14.95 -9.36 -7.78
C GLU A 781 -14.59 -9.76 -9.23
N THR A 782 -13.56 -9.13 -9.81
CA THR A 782 -12.99 -9.50 -11.12
C THR A 782 -11.99 -10.66 -11.09
N ARG A 783 -11.62 -11.18 -9.91
CA ARG A 783 -10.76 -12.37 -9.77
C ARG A 783 -11.55 -13.69 -9.71
N LEU A 784 -12.83 -13.65 -9.35
CA LEU A 784 -13.67 -14.84 -9.23
C LEU A 784 -13.88 -15.54 -10.58
N ARG A 785 -13.55 -16.85 -10.64
CA ARG A 785 -13.74 -17.68 -11.83
C ARG A 785 -15.18 -18.17 -11.95
N ARG A 786 -15.97 -17.45 -12.73
CA ARG A 786 -17.41 -17.67 -12.94
C ARG A 786 -17.69 -18.62 -14.10
N ASP A 787 -17.16 -19.83 -13.98
CA ASP A 787 -17.18 -20.81 -15.08
C ASP A 787 -18.48 -21.65 -15.13
N VAL A 788 -19.19 -21.80 -14.01
CA VAL A 788 -20.31 -22.77 -13.87
C VAL A 788 -21.68 -22.16 -14.18
N ASP A 789 -22.47 -22.86 -15.01
CA ASP A 789 -23.82 -22.42 -15.40
C ASP A 789 -24.93 -23.28 -14.75
N LEU A 790 -25.49 -22.79 -13.64
CA LEU A 790 -26.58 -23.48 -12.93
C LEU A 790 -27.87 -23.60 -13.76
N GLY A 791 -28.02 -22.88 -14.88
CA GLY A 791 -29.18 -22.96 -15.77
C GLY A 791 -29.09 -24.02 -16.86
N ALA A 792 -27.90 -24.57 -17.13
CA ALA A 792 -27.56 -25.27 -18.38
C ALA A 792 -28.43 -26.49 -18.76
N TYR A 793 -29.09 -27.15 -17.80
CA TYR A 793 -29.90 -28.35 -18.02
C TYR A 793 -31.42 -28.13 -18.03
N GLY A 794 -31.90 -26.93 -17.70
CA GLY A 794 -33.34 -26.64 -17.58
C GLY A 794 -34.03 -27.38 -16.41
N ASP A 795 -35.37 -27.35 -16.39
CA ASP A 795 -36.25 -28.08 -15.45
C ASP A 795 -35.74 -28.13 -13.99
N ARG A 796 -35.52 -26.95 -13.41
CA ARG A 796 -34.99 -26.78 -12.05
C ARG A 796 -36.11 -26.68 -11.02
N PRO A 797 -35.94 -27.20 -9.78
CA PRO A 797 -36.91 -27.04 -8.71
C PRO A 797 -37.29 -25.57 -8.45
N PRO A 798 -38.50 -25.29 -7.93
CA PRO A 798 -38.84 -23.96 -7.43
C PRO A 798 -37.87 -23.57 -6.30
N PRO A 799 -37.58 -22.27 -6.11
CA PRO A 799 -36.81 -21.78 -4.97
C PRO A 799 -37.40 -22.28 -3.64
N GLY A 800 -36.52 -22.68 -2.72
CA GLY A 800 -36.90 -23.02 -1.36
C GLY A 800 -36.93 -21.80 -0.44
N GLU A 801 -37.30 -22.02 0.82
CA GLU A 801 -37.05 -21.08 1.90
C GLU A 801 -35.59 -21.26 2.38
N GLY A 802 -34.81 -20.18 2.45
CA GLY A 802 -33.37 -20.22 2.71
C GLY A 802 -32.49 -20.28 1.44
N THR A 803 -31.18 -20.42 1.61
CA THR A 803 -30.17 -20.43 0.53
C THR A 803 -29.30 -21.67 0.62
N ASN A 804 -29.04 -22.29 -0.53
CA ASN A 804 -28.37 -23.59 -0.65
C ASN A 804 -27.11 -23.50 -1.51
N TYR A 805 -25.95 -23.68 -0.87
CA TYR A 805 -24.64 -23.71 -1.52
C TYR A 805 -24.20 -25.16 -1.72
N LEU A 806 -23.84 -25.56 -2.94
CA LEU A 806 -23.19 -26.85 -3.20
C LEU A 806 -21.66 -26.67 -3.25
N ILE A 807 -20.98 -27.13 -2.21
CA ILE A 807 -19.53 -27.06 -2.06
C ILE A 807 -18.90 -28.38 -2.49
N VAL A 808 -17.94 -28.31 -3.42
CA VAL A 808 -17.36 -29.48 -4.11
C VAL A 808 -15.85 -29.48 -4.02
N GLY A 809 -15.28 -30.54 -3.46
CA GLY A 809 -13.87 -30.87 -3.63
C GLY A 809 -13.69 -31.73 -4.89
N SER A 810 -12.87 -31.27 -5.82
CA SER A 810 -12.57 -32.01 -7.06
C SER A 810 -11.12 -32.52 -7.10
N ASP A 811 -10.95 -33.68 -7.73
CA ASP A 811 -9.66 -34.25 -8.10
C ASP A 811 -9.08 -33.53 -9.35
N SER A 812 -9.39 -32.24 -9.55
CA SER A 812 -8.80 -31.49 -10.64
C SER A 812 -7.31 -31.27 -10.38
N ARG A 813 -6.53 -31.55 -11.43
CA ARG A 813 -5.08 -31.37 -11.50
C ARG A 813 -4.70 -30.00 -12.07
N ASP A 814 -5.69 -29.18 -12.43
CA ASP A 814 -5.51 -27.84 -12.99
C ASP A 814 -4.67 -26.98 -12.02
N GLY A 815 -3.46 -26.60 -12.45
CA GLY A 815 -2.52 -25.80 -11.64
C GLY A 815 -1.45 -26.59 -10.87
N LEU A 816 -1.45 -27.93 -10.90
CA LEU A 816 -0.34 -28.75 -10.37
C LEU A 816 0.75 -28.97 -11.43
N SER A 817 2.03 -29.09 -11.02
CA SER A 817 3.07 -29.64 -11.90
C SER A 817 2.98 -31.17 -11.98
N GLU A 818 3.56 -31.80 -13.02
CA GLU A 818 3.59 -33.27 -13.07
C GLU A 818 4.40 -33.89 -11.90
N GLY A 819 5.29 -33.12 -11.26
CA GLY A 819 5.94 -33.50 -10.01
C GLY A 819 4.97 -33.54 -8.84
N ASP A 820 4.19 -32.48 -8.63
CA ASP A 820 3.16 -32.43 -7.58
C ASP A 820 2.09 -33.51 -7.79
N VAL A 821 1.74 -33.83 -9.05
CA VAL A 821 0.81 -34.93 -9.39
C VAL A 821 1.38 -36.31 -8.99
N GLN A 822 2.69 -36.51 -9.02
CA GLN A 822 3.33 -37.73 -8.52
C GLN A 822 3.41 -37.74 -6.98
N ASP A 823 3.87 -36.65 -6.37
CA ASP A 823 4.00 -36.51 -4.90
C ASP A 823 2.65 -36.66 -4.19
N LEU A 824 1.60 -36.00 -4.69
CA LEU A 824 0.22 -36.11 -4.21
C LEU A 824 -0.46 -37.43 -4.60
N ARG A 825 0.24 -38.35 -5.27
CA ARG A 825 -0.27 -39.65 -5.76
C ARG A 825 -1.59 -39.48 -6.52
N ALA A 826 -1.65 -38.45 -7.36
CA ALA A 826 -2.83 -38.05 -8.11
C ALA A 826 -2.85 -38.66 -9.54
N GLY A 827 -1.85 -39.45 -9.91
CA GLY A 827 -1.76 -40.11 -11.23
C GLY A 827 -2.78 -41.24 -11.45
N GLY A 828 -3.47 -41.22 -12.59
CA GLY A 828 -4.37 -42.28 -13.04
C GLY A 828 -5.74 -41.78 -13.51
N GLY A 829 -6.16 -42.15 -14.72
CA GLY A 829 -7.44 -41.77 -15.32
C GLY A 829 -7.49 -40.32 -15.85
N GLY A 830 -7.93 -40.17 -17.10
CA GLY A 830 -8.02 -38.88 -17.81
C GLY A 830 -9.40 -38.22 -17.70
N GLY A 831 -9.88 -37.93 -16.49
CA GLY A 831 -11.15 -37.23 -16.30
C GLY A 831 -11.28 -36.61 -14.91
N ARG A 832 -11.91 -35.42 -14.83
CA ARG A 832 -12.22 -34.75 -13.56
C ARG A 832 -13.22 -35.60 -12.76
N ARG A 833 -13.03 -35.66 -11.44
CA ARG A 833 -13.90 -36.37 -10.49
C ARG A 833 -14.14 -35.47 -9.29
N THR A 834 -15.27 -35.67 -8.61
CA THR A 834 -15.45 -35.17 -7.25
C THR A 834 -15.42 -36.32 -6.27
N ASP A 835 -14.71 -36.10 -5.16
CA ASP A 835 -14.56 -37.06 -4.08
C ASP A 835 -15.10 -36.52 -2.75
N SER A 836 -15.55 -35.26 -2.71
CA SER A 836 -16.18 -34.58 -1.57
C SER A 836 -17.28 -33.64 -2.07
N MET A 837 -18.51 -33.83 -1.59
CA MET A 837 -19.66 -32.96 -1.87
C MET A 837 -20.37 -32.64 -0.56
N MET A 838 -20.65 -31.35 -0.34
CA MET A 838 -21.32 -30.84 0.86
C MET A 838 -22.38 -29.83 0.46
N LEU A 839 -23.62 -30.07 0.87
CA LEU A 839 -24.71 -29.13 0.76
C LEU A 839 -24.74 -28.27 2.02
N LEU A 840 -24.54 -26.97 1.88
CA LEU A 840 -24.61 -26.00 2.98
C LEU A 840 -25.90 -25.17 2.81
N HIS A 841 -26.81 -25.33 3.76
CA HIS A 841 -28.06 -24.60 3.82
C HIS A 841 -28.00 -23.49 4.88
N THR A 842 -28.46 -22.29 4.53
CA THR A 842 -28.59 -21.14 5.44
C THR A 842 -30.00 -20.55 5.38
N GLY A 843 -30.71 -20.57 6.51
CA GLY A 843 -32.01 -19.93 6.68
C GLY A 843 -32.18 -19.32 8.08
N ALA A 844 -33.38 -18.82 8.35
CA ALA A 844 -33.80 -18.26 9.64
C ALA A 844 -33.77 -19.28 10.78
N HIS A 845 -33.91 -20.58 10.49
CA HIS A 845 -33.82 -21.64 11.50
C HIS A 845 -32.40 -22.24 11.65
N GLY A 846 -31.40 -21.60 11.04
CA GLY A 846 -29.98 -21.81 11.29
C GLY A 846 -29.24 -22.57 10.19
N THR A 847 -27.92 -22.63 10.29
CA THR A 847 -27.07 -23.24 9.27
C THR A 847 -26.95 -24.76 9.45
N SER A 848 -27.16 -25.51 8.36
CA SER A 848 -26.97 -26.97 8.31
C SER A 848 -26.05 -27.36 7.16
N MET A 849 -25.04 -28.18 7.43
CA MET A 849 -24.13 -28.75 6.44
C MET A 849 -24.36 -30.26 6.33
N VAL A 850 -24.85 -30.70 5.18
CA VAL A 850 -25.12 -32.10 4.86
C VAL A 850 -24.05 -32.63 3.91
N SER A 851 -23.27 -33.62 4.34
CA SER A 851 -22.36 -34.33 3.45
C SER A 851 -23.14 -35.29 2.54
N LEU A 852 -22.82 -35.26 1.24
CA LEU A 852 -23.36 -36.13 0.21
C LEU A 852 -22.27 -37.13 -0.23
N PRO A 853 -22.31 -38.40 0.21
CA PRO A 853 -21.28 -39.38 -0.13
C PRO A 853 -21.21 -39.64 -1.63
N ARG A 854 -20.01 -39.64 -2.22
CA ARG A 854 -19.81 -39.85 -3.67
C ARG A 854 -20.37 -41.15 -4.23
N ASP A 855 -20.36 -42.21 -3.43
CA ASP A 855 -20.89 -43.54 -3.79
C ASP A 855 -22.43 -43.63 -3.63
N SER A 856 -23.13 -42.51 -3.32
CA SER A 856 -24.59 -42.45 -3.22
C SER A 856 -25.26 -42.87 -4.52
N TRP A 857 -26.22 -43.79 -4.45
CA TRP A 857 -27.04 -44.23 -5.57
C TRP A 857 -28.15 -43.21 -5.87
N VAL A 858 -28.03 -42.54 -7.01
CA VAL A 858 -28.92 -41.45 -7.43
C VAL A 858 -29.36 -41.64 -8.89
N THR A 859 -30.48 -41.02 -9.27
CA THR A 859 -30.91 -40.97 -10.67
C THR A 859 -30.15 -39.84 -11.36
N VAL A 860 -29.16 -40.18 -12.19
CA VAL A 860 -28.47 -39.21 -13.04
C VAL A 860 -29.43 -38.80 -14.16
N PRO A 861 -29.63 -37.48 -14.41
CA PRO A 861 -30.48 -36.99 -15.49
C PRO A 861 -30.07 -37.46 -16.88
N GLY A 862 -31.00 -37.32 -17.84
CA GLY A 862 -30.72 -37.55 -19.25
C GLY A 862 -29.69 -36.53 -19.75
N ARG A 863 -28.70 -37.00 -20.52
CA ARG A 863 -27.51 -36.22 -20.89
C ARG A 863 -27.01 -36.61 -22.27
N LEU A 864 -26.36 -35.68 -22.98
CA LEU A 864 -25.58 -36.03 -24.16
C LEU A 864 -24.29 -36.75 -23.71
N ASP A 865 -24.07 -37.96 -24.20
CA ASP A 865 -22.82 -38.69 -23.99
C ASP A 865 -21.73 -38.07 -24.88
N THR A 866 -20.74 -37.42 -24.26
CA THR A 866 -19.66 -36.70 -24.96
C THR A 866 -18.69 -37.60 -25.71
N LEU A 867 -18.66 -38.91 -25.42
CA LEU A 867 -17.81 -39.89 -26.09
C LEU A 867 -18.54 -40.62 -27.23
N THR A 868 -19.86 -40.78 -27.14
CA THR A 868 -20.65 -41.51 -28.16
C THR A 868 -21.62 -40.65 -28.97
N GLY A 869 -21.79 -39.37 -28.62
CA GLY A 869 -22.68 -38.42 -29.30
C GLY A 869 -24.17 -38.72 -29.15
N LYS A 870 -24.56 -39.66 -28.28
CA LYS A 870 -25.94 -40.12 -28.10
C LYS A 870 -26.55 -39.59 -26.80
N THR A 871 -27.82 -39.19 -26.85
CA THR A 871 -28.56 -38.81 -25.64
C THR A 871 -28.86 -40.05 -24.79
N LYS A 872 -28.24 -40.14 -23.62
CA LYS A 872 -28.58 -41.12 -22.58
C LYS A 872 -29.91 -40.73 -21.95
N ARG A 873 -30.80 -41.71 -21.76
CA ARG A 873 -31.97 -41.56 -20.87
C ARG A 873 -31.49 -41.48 -19.41
N PRO A 874 -32.31 -40.94 -18.48
CA PRO A 874 -31.98 -40.96 -17.05
C PRO A 874 -31.67 -42.38 -16.57
N GLU A 875 -30.61 -42.55 -15.78
CA GLU A 875 -30.14 -43.85 -15.30
C GLU A 875 -29.73 -43.80 -13.82
N GLY A 876 -29.80 -44.93 -13.12
CA GLY A 876 -29.24 -45.04 -11.78
C GLY A 876 -27.71 -45.16 -11.84
N ASP A 877 -27.00 -44.28 -11.15
CA ASP A 877 -25.55 -44.36 -11.01
C ASP A 877 -25.08 -43.72 -9.68
N LYS A 878 -23.75 -43.64 -9.50
CA LYS A 878 -23.11 -42.96 -8.37
C LYS A 878 -23.14 -41.44 -8.55
N LEU A 879 -23.33 -40.71 -7.46
CA LEU A 879 -23.39 -39.24 -7.47
C LEU A 879 -22.15 -38.59 -8.11
N ASN A 880 -20.94 -39.10 -7.86
CA ASN A 880 -19.73 -38.55 -8.50
C ASN A 880 -19.58 -38.88 -9.99
N ALA A 881 -20.35 -39.84 -10.52
CA ALA A 881 -20.37 -40.14 -11.94
C ALA A 881 -21.00 -38.99 -12.74
N ALA A 882 -22.00 -38.29 -12.19
CA ALA A 882 -22.61 -37.11 -12.81
C ALA A 882 -21.56 -36.04 -13.17
N PHE A 883 -20.67 -35.71 -12.24
CA PHE A 883 -19.58 -34.77 -12.45
C PHE A 883 -18.57 -35.25 -13.50
N ALA A 884 -18.26 -36.56 -13.52
CA ALA A 884 -17.38 -37.16 -14.51
C ALA A 884 -18.00 -37.26 -15.92
N TYR A 885 -19.34 -37.22 -16.04
CA TYR A 885 -20.06 -37.27 -17.32
C TYR A 885 -20.39 -35.90 -17.92
N GLY A 886 -20.65 -34.89 -17.08
CA GLY A 886 -21.19 -33.60 -17.51
C GLY A 886 -20.84 -32.42 -16.61
N GLY A 887 -19.74 -32.52 -15.87
CA GLY A 887 -19.19 -31.39 -15.12
C GLY A 887 -20.01 -30.94 -13.91
N PRO A 888 -19.72 -29.74 -13.39
CA PRO A 888 -20.43 -29.17 -12.24
C PRO A 888 -21.93 -28.94 -12.53
N GLU A 889 -22.30 -28.59 -13.76
CA GLU A 889 -23.69 -28.35 -14.16
C GLU A 889 -24.56 -29.61 -14.05
N LEU A 890 -24.09 -30.75 -14.57
CA LEU A 890 -24.81 -32.02 -14.44
C LEU A 890 -24.82 -32.52 -13.00
N LEU A 891 -23.76 -32.25 -12.22
CA LEU A 891 -23.75 -32.58 -10.80
C LEU A 891 -24.83 -31.79 -10.03
N VAL A 892 -24.91 -30.47 -10.24
CA VAL A 892 -25.96 -29.62 -9.67
C VAL A 892 -27.34 -30.15 -10.04
N HIS A 893 -27.63 -30.33 -11.32
CA HIS A 893 -28.95 -30.82 -11.76
C HIS A 893 -29.26 -32.24 -11.24
N THR A 894 -28.24 -33.08 -11.01
CA THR A 894 -28.41 -34.38 -10.33
C THR A 894 -28.80 -34.22 -8.86
N VAL A 895 -28.13 -33.33 -8.12
CA VAL A 895 -28.48 -33.04 -6.71
C VAL A 895 -29.87 -32.43 -6.62
N GLU A 896 -30.19 -31.45 -7.45
CA GLU A 896 -31.52 -30.83 -7.53
C GLU A 896 -32.61 -31.88 -7.79
N LYS A 897 -32.44 -32.76 -8.78
CA LYS A 897 -33.45 -33.76 -9.13
C LYS A 897 -33.67 -34.84 -8.07
N ASN A 898 -32.65 -35.20 -7.28
CA ASN A 898 -32.75 -36.28 -6.28
C ASN A 898 -33.09 -35.77 -4.86
N THR A 899 -32.94 -34.47 -4.59
CA THR A 899 -33.35 -33.84 -3.31
C THR A 899 -34.62 -32.98 -3.43
N GLY A 900 -34.91 -32.52 -4.66
CA GLY A 900 -35.90 -31.49 -4.94
C GLY A 900 -35.59 -30.12 -4.30
N LEU A 901 -34.36 -29.90 -3.83
CA LEU A 901 -33.88 -28.59 -3.39
C LEU A 901 -33.38 -27.81 -4.60
N ARG A 902 -33.61 -26.50 -4.59
CA ARG A 902 -32.88 -25.56 -5.45
C ARG A 902 -31.45 -25.44 -4.94
N ILE A 903 -30.46 -25.44 -5.84
CA ILE A 903 -29.09 -25.02 -5.53
C ILE A 903 -28.93 -23.58 -6.01
N ASP A 904 -28.75 -22.67 -5.06
CA ASP A 904 -28.72 -21.24 -5.34
C ASP A 904 -27.30 -20.81 -5.77
N HIS A 905 -26.27 -21.44 -5.20
CA HIS A 905 -24.87 -21.21 -5.55
C HIS A 905 -24.01 -22.49 -5.56
N TYR A 906 -22.89 -22.44 -6.26
CA TYR A 906 -21.92 -23.53 -6.41
C TYR A 906 -20.49 -23.03 -6.18
N ALA A 907 -19.68 -23.81 -5.47
CA ALA A 907 -18.26 -23.54 -5.27
C ALA A 907 -17.42 -24.83 -5.36
N GLU A 908 -16.51 -24.90 -6.33
CA GLU A 908 -15.52 -25.97 -6.51
C GLU A 908 -14.12 -25.51 -6.09
N ILE A 909 -13.40 -26.39 -5.40
CA ILE A 909 -11.97 -26.28 -5.12
C ILE A 909 -11.22 -27.54 -5.59
N GLY A 910 -10.19 -27.33 -6.42
CA GLY A 910 -9.27 -28.36 -6.89
C GLY A 910 -8.08 -28.59 -5.94
N PHE A 911 -7.27 -29.62 -6.22
CA PHE A 911 -6.14 -29.99 -5.36
C PHE A 911 -5.10 -28.87 -5.19
N ALA A 912 -4.74 -28.16 -6.26
CA ALA A 912 -3.81 -27.03 -6.19
C ALA A 912 -4.34 -25.91 -5.28
N GLY A 913 -5.63 -25.57 -5.40
CA GLY A 913 -6.28 -24.56 -4.55
C GLY A 913 -6.27 -24.94 -3.08
N PHE A 914 -6.61 -26.18 -2.76
CA PHE A 914 -6.61 -26.68 -1.39
C PHE A 914 -5.21 -26.60 -0.75
N VAL A 915 -4.16 -27.01 -1.47
CA VAL A 915 -2.76 -26.93 -0.99
C VAL A 915 -2.37 -25.47 -0.76
N ASN A 916 -2.57 -24.60 -1.76
CA ASN A 916 -2.18 -23.19 -1.71
C ASN A 916 -2.86 -22.42 -0.56
N ILE A 917 -4.15 -22.66 -0.31
CA ILE A 917 -4.88 -22.01 0.81
C ILE A 917 -4.33 -22.47 2.17
N VAL A 918 -4.04 -23.77 2.33
CA VAL A 918 -3.50 -24.29 3.59
C VAL A 918 -2.09 -23.77 3.86
N ASP A 919 -1.22 -23.77 2.85
CA ASP A 919 0.15 -23.27 3.00
C ASP A 919 0.20 -21.75 3.22
N ALA A 920 -0.69 -20.98 2.57
CA ALA A 920 -0.80 -19.52 2.80
C ALA A 920 -1.35 -19.14 4.19
N ILE A 921 -1.98 -20.07 4.92
CA ILE A 921 -2.46 -19.90 6.31
C ILE A 921 -1.46 -20.54 7.31
N GLY A 922 -0.25 -20.88 6.86
CA GLY A 922 0.83 -21.43 7.71
C GLY A 922 0.65 -22.90 8.09
N GLY A 923 -0.21 -23.65 7.37
CA GLY A 923 -0.54 -25.05 7.66
C GLY A 923 -1.55 -25.23 8.79
N VAL A 924 -2.31 -26.32 8.80
CA VAL A 924 -3.40 -26.56 9.77
C VAL A 924 -2.93 -27.40 10.96
N ARG A 925 -3.03 -26.87 12.19
CA ARG A 925 -2.65 -27.62 13.41
C ARG A 925 -3.71 -28.65 13.81
N MET A 926 -3.52 -29.91 13.39
CA MET A 926 -4.39 -31.03 13.75
C MET A 926 -3.86 -31.85 14.93
N CYS A 927 -4.77 -32.41 15.73
CA CYS A 927 -4.45 -33.44 16.73
C CYS A 927 -5.07 -34.78 16.32
N LEU A 928 -4.23 -35.80 16.17
CA LEU A 928 -4.55 -37.12 15.65
C LEU A 928 -4.53 -38.16 16.77
N ASP A 929 -5.61 -38.93 16.89
CA ASP A 929 -5.85 -39.85 18.02
C ASP A 929 -5.08 -41.18 17.88
N ARG A 930 -4.59 -41.46 16.66
CA ARG A 930 -3.81 -42.64 16.23
C ARG A 930 -2.85 -42.28 15.09
N ASN A 931 -1.87 -43.14 14.81
CA ASN A 931 -1.05 -43.04 13.60
C ASN A 931 -1.89 -43.33 12.36
N ILE A 932 -1.72 -42.53 11.30
CA ILE A 932 -2.44 -42.64 10.03
C ILE A 932 -1.43 -42.96 8.93
N LYS A 933 -1.61 -44.07 8.21
CA LYS A 933 -0.72 -44.50 7.12
C LYS A 933 -1.50 -45.15 5.98
N ASP A 934 -1.83 -44.36 4.94
CA ASP A 934 -2.57 -44.81 3.76
C ASP A 934 -1.67 -44.75 2.51
N LYS A 935 -1.29 -45.92 2.00
CA LYS A 935 -0.41 -46.04 0.82
C LYS A 935 -1.00 -45.39 -0.43
N LYS A 936 -2.33 -45.22 -0.54
CA LYS A 936 -2.98 -44.61 -1.71
C LYS A 936 -3.14 -43.10 -1.62
N SER A 937 -3.53 -42.54 -0.48
CA SER A 937 -3.61 -41.07 -0.34
C SER A 937 -2.25 -40.41 -0.11
N GLY A 938 -1.24 -41.18 0.31
CA GLY A 938 0.10 -40.68 0.63
C GLY A 938 0.29 -40.29 2.10
N ALA A 939 -0.75 -40.36 2.92
CA ALA A 939 -0.68 -39.98 4.33
C ALA A 939 0.26 -40.90 5.12
N ASP A 940 1.16 -40.30 5.92
CA ASP A 940 2.04 -40.96 6.89
C ASP A 940 2.22 -40.00 8.09
N LEU A 941 1.22 -39.98 8.98
CA LEU A 941 1.03 -38.97 10.02
C LEU A 941 1.04 -39.62 11.41
N ARG A 942 1.61 -38.94 12.40
CA ARG A 942 1.83 -39.50 13.75
C ARG A 942 0.68 -39.14 14.68
N LYS A 943 0.43 -39.99 15.68
CA LYS A 943 -0.44 -39.69 16.82
C LYS A 943 0.11 -38.47 17.58
N GLY A 944 -0.79 -37.58 18.02
CA GLY A 944 -0.46 -36.34 18.70
C GLY A 944 -0.84 -35.11 17.89
N CYS A 945 -0.42 -33.92 18.35
CA CYS A 945 -0.70 -32.66 17.67
C CYS A 945 0.47 -32.26 16.75
N GLN A 946 0.18 -32.07 15.47
CA GLN A 946 1.14 -31.66 14.44
C GLN A 946 0.50 -30.65 13.48
N THR A 947 1.29 -29.70 12.97
CA THR A 947 0.86 -28.82 11.88
C THR A 947 1.01 -29.57 10.56
N LEU A 948 -0.08 -29.66 9.80
CA LEU A 948 -0.11 -30.25 8.47
C LEU A 948 0.12 -29.14 7.44
N ASP A 949 1.16 -29.26 6.62
CA ASP A 949 1.28 -28.50 5.36
C ASP A 949 0.14 -28.89 4.38
N GLY A 950 -0.03 -28.14 3.31
CA GLY A 950 -1.08 -28.34 2.32
C GLY A 950 -1.10 -29.74 1.71
N ARG A 951 0.07 -30.37 1.54
CA ARG A 951 0.20 -31.74 0.98
C ARG A 951 -0.18 -32.79 2.03
N GLN A 952 0.28 -32.65 3.27
CA GLN A 952 -0.14 -33.50 4.39
C GLN A 952 -1.64 -33.38 4.69
N ALA A 953 -2.18 -32.17 4.66
CA ALA A 953 -3.60 -31.88 4.81
C ALA A 953 -4.42 -32.55 3.69
N LEU A 954 -3.99 -32.41 2.42
CA LEU A 954 -4.67 -33.02 1.28
C LEU A 954 -4.63 -34.56 1.35
N ALA A 955 -3.51 -35.14 1.79
CA ALA A 955 -3.39 -36.58 2.03
C ALA A 955 -4.29 -37.07 3.18
N PHE A 956 -4.46 -36.26 4.24
CA PHE A 956 -5.36 -36.54 5.36
C PHE A 956 -6.84 -36.55 4.93
N VAL A 957 -7.31 -35.54 4.18
CA VAL A 957 -8.73 -35.47 3.75
C VAL A 957 -9.09 -36.45 2.63
N ARG A 958 -8.08 -37.02 1.94
CA ARG A 958 -8.24 -38.05 0.89
C ARG A 958 -8.11 -39.50 1.38
N GLN A 959 -7.67 -39.74 2.62
CA GLN A 959 -7.47 -41.09 3.15
C GLN A 959 -8.76 -41.94 3.09
N ARG A 960 -8.64 -43.24 2.81
CA ARG A 960 -9.78 -44.18 2.75
C ARG A 960 -9.51 -45.51 3.43
N HIS A 961 -8.29 -46.04 3.32
CA HIS A 961 -8.05 -47.46 3.54
C HIS A 961 -7.82 -47.89 4.99
N GLN A 962 -7.74 -46.95 5.94
CA GLN A 962 -7.58 -47.23 7.37
C GLN A 962 -8.86 -46.97 8.20
N GLU A 963 -9.94 -46.48 7.57
CA GLU A 963 -11.20 -46.18 8.26
C GLU A 963 -12.17 -47.37 8.23
N ARG A 964 -12.66 -47.79 9.42
CA ARG A 964 -13.62 -48.89 9.57
C ARG A 964 -14.98 -48.63 8.89
N GLU A 965 -15.31 -47.36 8.65
CA GLU A 965 -16.55 -46.91 8.01
C GLU A 965 -16.36 -46.47 6.54
N GLY A 966 -15.15 -46.62 5.98
CA GLY A 966 -14.84 -46.21 4.61
C GLY A 966 -15.14 -44.73 4.34
N ASP A 967 -16.00 -44.45 3.37
CA ASP A 967 -16.33 -43.07 2.95
C ASP A 967 -17.05 -42.23 4.02
N LEU A 968 -17.75 -42.85 4.98
CA LEU A 968 -18.37 -42.12 6.11
C LEU A 968 -17.33 -41.73 7.17
N GLY A 969 -16.31 -42.56 7.39
CA GLY A 969 -15.14 -42.19 8.20
C GLY A 969 -14.36 -41.04 7.55
N ARG A 970 -14.30 -41.03 6.22
CA ARG A 970 -13.69 -39.94 5.44
C ARG A 970 -14.47 -38.64 5.53
N SER A 971 -15.82 -38.63 5.47
CA SER A 971 -16.59 -37.40 5.66
C SER A 971 -16.45 -36.84 7.08
N LYS A 972 -16.43 -37.71 8.11
CA LYS A 972 -16.10 -37.35 9.50
C LYS A 972 -14.71 -36.68 9.60
N ASN A 973 -13.69 -37.20 8.92
CA ASN A 973 -12.35 -36.60 8.89
C ASN A 973 -12.30 -35.27 8.12
N GLN A 974 -13.03 -35.14 7.01
CA GLN A 974 -13.16 -33.88 6.25
C GLN A 974 -13.86 -32.78 7.08
N GLN A 975 -14.91 -33.13 7.83
CA GLN A 975 -15.59 -32.27 8.79
C GLN A 975 -14.64 -31.82 9.93
N LYS A 976 -13.88 -32.75 10.54
CA LYS A 976 -12.85 -32.45 11.55
C LYS A 976 -11.76 -31.50 11.01
N PHE A 977 -11.33 -31.69 9.75
CA PHE A 977 -10.37 -30.80 9.09
C PHE A 977 -10.95 -29.39 8.87
N LEU A 978 -12.13 -29.27 8.25
CA LEU A 978 -12.76 -27.97 7.98
C LEU A 978 -13.04 -27.20 9.27
N SER A 979 -13.46 -27.88 10.34
CA SER A 979 -13.60 -27.26 11.67
C SER A 979 -12.26 -26.69 12.18
N THR A 980 -11.17 -27.45 12.05
CA THR A 980 -9.83 -27.01 12.49
C THR A 980 -9.32 -25.83 11.66
N LEU A 981 -9.44 -25.89 10.33
CA LEU A 981 -9.05 -24.80 9.42
C LEU A 981 -9.83 -23.52 9.71
N ALA A 982 -11.15 -23.60 9.84
CA ALA A 982 -12.00 -22.44 10.14
C ALA A 982 -11.70 -21.86 11.53
N HIS A 983 -11.38 -22.67 12.53
CA HIS A 983 -10.93 -22.19 13.84
C HIS A 983 -9.54 -21.52 13.83
N GLN A 984 -8.66 -21.89 12.90
CA GLN A 984 -7.34 -21.25 12.75
C GLN A 984 -7.45 -19.94 11.97
N ALA A 985 -8.14 -19.92 10.83
CA ALA A 985 -8.40 -18.72 10.02
C ALA A 985 -9.25 -17.65 10.76
N ALA A 986 -9.97 -18.03 11.82
CA ALA A 986 -10.75 -17.13 12.66
C ALA A 986 -9.93 -16.41 13.76
N ARG A 987 -8.62 -16.64 13.86
CA ARG A 987 -7.80 -16.05 14.93
C ARG A 987 -7.53 -14.56 14.67
N PRO A 988 -7.58 -13.70 15.71
CA PRO A 988 -7.27 -12.28 15.56
C PRO A 988 -5.91 -12.04 14.92
N ASP A 989 -4.90 -12.83 15.27
CA ASP A 989 -3.51 -12.61 14.83
C ASP A 989 -3.39 -12.71 13.30
N THR A 990 -3.83 -13.82 12.70
CA THR A 990 -3.89 -14.01 11.22
C THR A 990 -4.88 -13.07 10.52
N LEU A 991 -5.88 -12.53 11.23
CA LEU A 991 -6.82 -11.53 10.68
C LEU A 991 -6.28 -10.08 10.73
N PHE A 992 -5.24 -9.82 11.53
CA PHE A 992 -4.61 -8.50 11.67
C PHE A 992 -3.17 -8.44 11.14
N ASP A 993 -2.56 -9.57 10.76
CA ASP A 993 -1.30 -9.59 10.04
C ASP A 993 -1.50 -9.32 8.53
N PRO A 994 -1.04 -8.17 7.99
CA PRO A 994 -1.21 -7.83 6.58
C PRO A 994 -0.35 -8.70 5.63
N THR A 995 0.64 -9.43 6.15
CA THR A 995 1.53 -10.30 5.37
C THR A 995 0.98 -11.72 5.20
N GLU A 996 0.16 -12.22 6.14
CA GLU A 996 -0.57 -13.49 5.99
C GLU A 996 -1.87 -13.30 5.18
N ILE A 997 -2.69 -12.31 5.55
CA ILE A 997 -4.08 -12.21 5.03
C ILE A 997 -4.16 -11.90 3.53
N GLY A 998 -3.21 -11.10 3.00
CA GLY A 998 -3.18 -10.73 1.59
C GLY A 998 -2.95 -11.93 0.66
N PRO A 999 -1.82 -12.65 0.80
CA PRO A 999 -1.55 -13.87 0.04
C PRO A 999 -2.61 -14.95 0.23
N ALA A 1000 -3.14 -15.14 1.45
CA ALA A 1000 -4.19 -16.13 1.71
C ALA A 1000 -5.51 -15.80 1.00
N LEU A 1001 -5.94 -14.53 1.03
CA LEU A 1001 -7.14 -14.07 0.32
C LEU A 1001 -6.97 -14.18 -1.20
N GLN A 1002 -5.81 -13.78 -1.74
CA GLN A 1002 -5.52 -13.90 -3.17
C GLN A 1002 -5.49 -15.37 -3.61
N ALA A 1003 -4.77 -16.24 -2.89
CA ALA A 1003 -4.72 -17.67 -3.19
C ALA A 1003 -6.10 -18.34 -3.11
N GLY A 1004 -6.97 -17.91 -2.19
CA GLY A 1004 -8.37 -18.33 -2.14
C GLY A 1004 -9.17 -17.94 -3.39
N LEU A 1005 -9.14 -16.66 -3.76
CA LEU A 1005 -9.92 -16.13 -4.89
C LEU A 1005 -9.41 -16.61 -6.26
N ASP A 1006 -8.09 -16.70 -6.46
CA ASP A 1006 -7.50 -17.16 -7.73
C ASP A 1006 -7.71 -18.67 -7.98
N THR A 1007 -8.17 -19.45 -6.99
CA THR A 1007 -8.28 -20.93 -7.06
C THR A 1007 -9.68 -21.53 -6.85
N LEU A 1008 -10.65 -20.75 -6.36
CA LEU A 1008 -12.06 -21.15 -6.31
C LEU A 1008 -12.72 -20.97 -7.68
N ILE A 1009 -13.49 -21.98 -8.10
CA ILE A 1009 -14.40 -21.89 -9.25
C ILE A 1009 -15.82 -21.78 -8.71
N VAL A 1010 -16.58 -20.81 -9.21
CA VAL A 1010 -17.94 -20.50 -8.75
C VAL A 1010 -18.93 -20.45 -9.91
N ASP A 1011 -20.22 -20.40 -9.59
CA ASP A 1011 -21.25 -20.09 -10.59
C ASP A 1011 -21.24 -18.63 -11.06
N LYS A 1012 -21.96 -18.39 -12.16
CA LYS A 1012 -22.07 -17.08 -12.81
C LYS A 1012 -22.74 -15.99 -11.98
N ASP A 1013 -23.60 -16.36 -11.04
CA ASP A 1013 -24.44 -15.44 -10.28
C ASP A 1013 -23.87 -15.14 -8.88
N MET A 1014 -22.89 -15.93 -8.41
CA MET A 1014 -22.23 -15.76 -7.11
C MET A 1014 -21.35 -14.51 -7.04
N SER A 1015 -21.61 -13.62 -6.07
CA SER A 1015 -20.78 -12.45 -5.75
C SER A 1015 -19.78 -12.72 -4.62
N LEU A 1016 -18.83 -11.79 -4.38
CA LEU A 1016 -18.01 -11.82 -3.16
C LEU A 1016 -18.87 -11.79 -1.88
N SER A 1017 -20.01 -11.10 -1.88
CA SER A 1017 -20.96 -11.08 -0.76
C SER A 1017 -21.47 -12.47 -0.41
N ASP A 1018 -21.77 -13.28 -1.42
CA ASP A 1018 -22.34 -14.61 -1.27
C ASP A 1018 -21.26 -15.60 -0.85
N LEU A 1019 -20.05 -15.47 -1.42
CA LEU A 1019 -18.88 -16.24 -0.99
C LEU A 1019 -18.49 -15.94 0.47
N ALA A 1020 -18.50 -14.66 0.87
CA ALA A 1020 -18.26 -14.26 2.25
C ALA A 1020 -19.39 -14.71 3.21
N THR A 1021 -20.61 -14.89 2.70
CA THR A 1021 -21.75 -15.44 3.46
C THR A 1021 -21.63 -16.95 3.61
N MET A 1022 -21.33 -17.67 2.53
CA MET A 1022 -20.99 -19.10 2.53
C MET A 1022 -19.84 -19.39 3.49
N PHE A 1023 -18.74 -18.63 3.45
CA PHE A 1023 -17.60 -18.85 4.33
C PHE A 1023 -17.95 -18.62 5.81
N ARG A 1024 -18.71 -17.57 6.14
CA ARG A 1024 -19.21 -17.34 7.51
C ARG A 1024 -20.17 -18.43 7.98
N ALA A 1025 -20.97 -19.01 7.07
CA ALA A 1025 -21.84 -20.13 7.35
C ALA A 1025 -21.06 -21.43 7.59
N VAL A 1026 -20.04 -21.73 6.76
CA VAL A 1026 -19.07 -22.81 7.00
C VAL A 1026 -18.39 -22.62 8.36
N GLN A 1027 -17.89 -21.43 8.66
CA GLN A 1027 -17.24 -21.07 9.93
C GLN A 1027 -18.19 -21.23 11.13
N GLY A 1028 -19.46 -20.83 10.98
CA GLY A 1028 -20.49 -21.00 12.01
C GLY A 1028 -20.76 -22.47 12.33
N VAL A 1029 -20.92 -23.30 11.30
CA VAL A 1029 -21.09 -24.76 11.44
C VAL A 1029 -19.84 -25.43 11.99
N ALA A 1030 -18.65 -25.00 11.56
CA ALA A 1030 -17.35 -25.45 12.03
C ALA A 1030 -17.13 -25.18 13.52
N GLY A 1031 -17.56 -24.00 13.99
CA GLY A 1031 -17.48 -23.54 15.38
C GLY A 1031 -18.71 -23.85 16.23
N GLY A 1032 -19.52 -24.84 15.86
CA GLY A 1032 -20.63 -25.37 16.69
C GLY A 1032 -21.90 -24.53 16.75
N LYS A 1033 -22.04 -23.49 15.92
CA LYS A 1033 -23.27 -22.66 15.80
C LYS A 1033 -24.26 -23.18 14.76
N GLY A 1034 -23.97 -24.33 14.13
CA GLY A 1034 -24.82 -24.97 13.13
C GLY A 1034 -24.62 -26.49 13.13
N LYS A 1035 -25.44 -27.23 12.38
CA LYS A 1035 -25.47 -28.69 12.40
C LYS A 1035 -24.59 -29.29 11.30
N GLN A 1036 -23.78 -30.29 11.65
CA GLN A 1036 -23.04 -31.13 10.70
C GLN A 1036 -23.72 -32.51 10.64
N ILE A 1037 -24.12 -32.93 9.44
CA ILE A 1037 -24.98 -34.12 9.24
C ILE A 1037 -24.45 -34.90 8.02
N ASN A 1038 -24.51 -36.24 8.08
CA ASN A 1038 -24.38 -37.09 6.89
C ASN A 1038 -25.80 -37.45 6.42
N VAL A 1039 -26.06 -37.47 5.10
CA VAL A 1039 -27.37 -37.90 4.57
C VAL A 1039 -27.76 -39.29 5.14
N PRO A 1040 -29.00 -39.48 5.65
CA PRO A 1040 -29.41 -40.76 6.24
C PRO A 1040 -29.28 -41.93 5.26
N VAL A 1041 -28.72 -43.05 5.72
CA VAL A 1041 -28.47 -44.24 4.88
C VAL A 1041 -29.27 -45.46 5.31
N SER A 1042 -29.79 -46.20 4.33
CA SER A 1042 -30.46 -47.50 4.52
C SER A 1042 -29.53 -48.69 4.28
N GLY A 1043 -28.43 -48.50 3.53
CA GLY A 1043 -27.45 -49.56 3.28
C GLY A 1043 -26.14 -49.03 2.72
N ILE A 1044 -25.02 -49.60 3.20
CA ILE A 1044 -23.65 -49.26 2.79
C ILE A 1044 -23.07 -50.46 2.02
N GLY A 1045 -22.45 -50.20 0.87
CA GLY A 1045 -21.78 -51.25 0.08
C GLY A 1045 -22.73 -52.19 -0.67
N VAL A 1046 -23.96 -51.73 -0.96
CA VAL A 1046 -24.97 -52.51 -1.70
C VAL A 1046 -24.45 -52.78 -3.12
N PRO A 1047 -24.43 -54.04 -3.61
CA PRO A 1047 -23.97 -54.33 -4.96
C PRO A 1047 -25.01 -53.90 -6.01
N THR A 1048 -24.54 -53.28 -7.10
CA THR A 1048 -25.31 -53.02 -8.33
C THR A 1048 -24.48 -53.31 -9.57
N SER A 1049 -25.08 -53.21 -10.76
CA SER A 1049 -24.38 -53.28 -12.06
C SER A 1049 -23.34 -52.16 -12.28
N LYS A 1050 -23.25 -51.16 -11.40
CA LYS A 1050 -22.19 -50.13 -11.37
C LYS A 1050 -21.23 -50.31 -10.17
N GLY A 1051 -21.18 -51.51 -9.59
CA GLY A 1051 -20.35 -51.85 -8.43
C GLY A 1051 -21.03 -51.59 -7.09
N ASN A 1052 -20.26 -51.49 -6.00
CA ASN A 1052 -20.81 -51.25 -4.66
C ASN A 1052 -21.21 -49.77 -4.47
N VAL A 1053 -22.42 -49.54 -3.95
CA VAL A 1053 -23.04 -48.22 -3.79
C VAL A 1053 -23.57 -48.01 -2.36
N LEU A 1054 -23.92 -46.77 -2.04
CA LEU A 1054 -24.55 -46.36 -0.78
C LEU A 1054 -26.00 -45.94 -1.07
N LYS A 1055 -26.98 -46.53 -0.37
CA LYS A 1055 -28.40 -46.19 -0.53
C LYS A 1055 -28.87 -45.29 0.60
N TRP A 1056 -29.52 -44.19 0.25
CA TRP A 1056 -30.17 -43.29 1.20
C TRP A 1056 -31.37 -43.97 1.88
N ASP A 1057 -31.72 -43.58 3.10
CA ASP A 1057 -33.03 -43.91 3.70
C ASP A 1057 -34.07 -43.01 3.04
N ALA A 1058 -34.97 -43.60 2.25
CA ALA A 1058 -35.95 -42.85 1.47
C ALA A 1058 -36.90 -42.01 2.33
N LYS A 1059 -37.23 -42.43 3.56
CA LYS A 1059 -38.12 -41.68 4.45
C LYS A 1059 -37.37 -40.58 5.18
N ARG A 1060 -36.24 -40.90 5.83
CA ARG A 1060 -35.45 -39.91 6.59
C ARG A 1060 -34.78 -38.88 5.69
N SER A 1061 -34.32 -39.26 4.50
CA SER A 1061 -33.68 -38.32 3.57
C SER A 1061 -34.70 -37.41 2.89
N ALA A 1062 -35.87 -37.94 2.49
CA ALA A 1062 -36.96 -37.09 2.01
C ALA A 1062 -37.42 -36.09 3.09
N ARG A 1063 -37.48 -36.51 4.36
CA ARG A 1063 -37.74 -35.61 5.49
C ARG A 1063 -36.63 -34.56 5.65
N LEU A 1064 -35.36 -34.96 5.65
CA LEU A 1064 -34.23 -34.02 5.73
C LEU A 1064 -34.27 -32.96 4.63
N PHE A 1065 -34.47 -33.36 3.36
CA PHE A 1065 -34.53 -32.41 2.26
C PHE A 1065 -35.85 -31.61 2.24
N ALA A 1066 -36.95 -32.13 2.80
CA ALA A 1066 -38.18 -31.36 3.00
C ALA A 1066 -38.06 -30.34 4.16
N ASP A 1067 -37.37 -30.68 5.25
CA ASP A 1067 -37.05 -29.75 6.33
C ASP A 1067 -36.17 -28.62 5.76
N LEU A 1068 -35.11 -28.93 5.01
CA LEU A 1068 -34.25 -27.92 4.36
C LEU A 1068 -34.95 -27.09 3.26
N ARG A 1069 -36.03 -27.58 2.63
CA ARG A 1069 -36.75 -26.82 1.59
C ARG A 1069 -37.66 -25.74 2.15
N HIS A 1070 -38.11 -25.92 3.39
CA HIS A 1070 -39.02 -25.02 4.11
C HIS A 1070 -38.36 -24.47 5.39
N ASP A 1071 -37.03 -24.30 5.35
CA ASP A 1071 -36.19 -23.77 6.44
C ASP A 1071 -36.59 -24.27 7.84
N ARG A 1072 -36.80 -25.58 8.01
CA ARG A 1072 -37.25 -26.16 9.28
C ARG A 1072 -36.07 -26.60 10.14
N PRO A 1073 -36.15 -26.49 11.49
CA PRO A 1073 -35.12 -26.99 12.38
C PRO A 1073 -34.87 -28.49 12.20
N VAL A 1074 -33.84 -28.87 11.43
CA VAL A 1074 -33.55 -30.26 11.04
C VAL A 1074 -33.52 -31.18 12.27
N THR A 1075 -34.46 -32.12 12.34
CA THR A 1075 -34.64 -33.01 13.51
C THR A 1075 -33.87 -34.33 13.42
N GLU A 1076 -33.49 -34.75 12.21
CA GLU A 1076 -32.73 -35.97 11.97
C GLU A 1076 -31.26 -35.82 12.37
N THR A 1077 -30.77 -36.69 13.25
CA THR A 1077 -29.35 -36.88 13.53
C THR A 1077 -28.80 -38.03 12.70
N GLY A 1078 -27.67 -37.83 12.01
CA GLY A 1078 -27.08 -38.78 11.05
C GLY A 1078 -26.46 -40.06 11.65
N GLU A 1079 -26.93 -40.50 12.81
CA GLU A 1079 -26.54 -41.78 13.43
C GLU A 1079 -27.34 -42.95 12.83
N THR A 1080 -26.66 -44.08 12.61
CA THR A 1080 -27.32 -45.32 12.21
C THR A 1080 -28.12 -45.92 13.37
N SER A 1081 -29.14 -46.74 13.06
CA SER A 1081 -29.96 -47.42 14.08
C SER A 1081 -29.11 -48.21 15.09
N ARG A 1082 -27.99 -48.79 14.64
CA ARG A 1082 -27.04 -49.55 15.46
C ARG A 1082 -26.25 -48.69 16.44
N GLU A 1083 -25.96 -47.42 16.13
CA GLU A 1083 -25.22 -46.53 17.04
C GLU A 1083 -26.10 -46.12 18.24
N ARG A 1084 -27.40 -45.88 18.02
CA ARG A 1084 -28.36 -45.68 19.13
C ARG A 1084 -28.52 -46.94 19.99
N GLU A 1085 -28.60 -48.10 19.37
CA GLU A 1085 -28.72 -49.39 20.06
C GLU A 1085 -27.46 -49.70 20.91
N ALA A 1086 -26.28 -49.36 20.40
CA ALA A 1086 -25.01 -49.46 21.13
C ALA A 1086 -24.89 -48.47 22.30
N ARG A 1087 -25.40 -47.22 22.18
CA ARG A 1087 -25.49 -46.28 23.30
C ARG A 1087 -26.58 -46.64 24.33
N GLY A 1088 -27.55 -47.48 23.94
CA GLY A 1088 -28.72 -47.84 24.76
C GLY A 1088 -28.49 -48.94 25.79
N ARG A 1089 -27.36 -49.66 25.74
CA ARG A 1089 -27.01 -50.70 26.72
C ARG A 1089 -26.06 -50.19 27.80
N PRO A 1090 -26.47 -50.12 29.09
CA PRO A 1090 -25.49 -50.07 30.17
C PRO A 1090 -24.73 -51.40 30.26
N PRO A 1091 -23.45 -51.41 30.66
CA PRO A 1091 -22.72 -52.64 30.91
C PRO A 1091 -23.24 -53.32 32.20
N THR A 1092 -23.86 -54.49 32.07
CA THR A 1092 -24.37 -55.29 33.19
C THR A 1092 -23.36 -56.35 33.64
N GLY A 1093 -23.07 -56.39 34.94
CA GLY A 1093 -22.13 -57.31 35.59
C GLY A 1093 -20.90 -56.56 36.13
N LEU A 1094 -20.57 -56.60 37.43
CA LEU A 1094 -21.17 -57.30 38.57
C LEU A 1094 -21.60 -56.35 39.71
N ASN A 1095 -22.45 -56.87 40.59
CA ASN A 1095 -22.84 -56.38 41.92
C ASN A 1095 -22.50 -57.54 42.93
N PRO A 1096 -22.64 -57.44 44.27
CA PRO A 1096 -23.22 -56.35 45.07
C PRO A 1096 -22.49 -55.96 46.38
N ALA A 1097 -22.88 -54.80 46.95
CA ALA A 1097 -23.02 -54.62 48.41
C ALA A 1097 -23.99 -53.46 48.76
N ALA A 1098 -24.71 -53.62 49.87
CA ALA A 1098 -25.85 -52.84 50.39
C ALA A 1098 -25.72 -51.30 50.57
N GLY A 1099 -26.88 -50.62 50.70
CA GLY A 1099 -26.99 -49.29 51.35
C GLY A 1099 -28.08 -48.35 50.81
N ALA A 1100 -29.15 -48.10 51.58
CA ALA A 1100 -30.25 -47.16 51.26
C ALA A 1100 -30.97 -46.71 52.57
N PRO A 1101 -32.01 -45.84 52.53
CA PRO A 1101 -32.14 -44.48 52.00
C PRO A 1101 -32.43 -43.47 53.16
N PRO A 1102 -32.87 -42.19 52.96
CA PRO A 1102 -34.23 -41.79 52.49
C PRO A 1102 -34.16 -40.67 51.41
N GLN A 1103 -35.18 -40.26 50.61
CA GLN A 1103 -36.58 -39.84 50.86
C GLN A 1103 -36.68 -38.57 51.79
N ARG A 1104 -37.53 -37.55 51.55
CA ARG A 1104 -38.65 -37.35 50.58
C ARG A 1104 -39.07 -35.84 50.48
N ILE A 1105 -40.05 -35.56 49.59
CA ILE A 1105 -41.05 -34.44 49.64
C ILE A 1105 -40.61 -33.03 49.13
N ALA A 1106 -41.60 -32.21 48.77
CA ALA A 1106 -41.53 -30.95 48.02
C ALA A 1106 -42.14 -29.75 48.79
N GLY A 1107 -42.00 -28.52 48.28
CA GLY A 1107 -42.72 -27.35 48.82
C GLY A 1107 -42.40 -25.98 48.19
N VAL A 1108 -43.44 -25.18 47.91
CA VAL A 1108 -43.43 -23.77 47.50
C VAL A 1108 -44.66 -23.15 48.20
N PRO A 1109 -44.60 -22.04 48.99
CA PRO A 1109 -44.44 -20.69 48.42
C PRO A 1109 -43.87 -19.53 49.31
N ARG A 1110 -43.57 -18.40 48.64
CA ARG A 1110 -43.72 -16.96 49.02
C ARG A 1110 -43.50 -16.45 50.48
N ARG A 1111 -42.57 -15.47 50.58
CA ARG A 1111 -42.60 -14.18 51.37
C ARG A 1111 -42.71 -14.29 52.92
N THR A 1112 -42.37 -13.29 53.76
CA THR A 1112 -42.11 -11.84 53.57
C THR A 1112 -41.09 -11.26 54.59
N ALA A 1113 -40.36 -10.22 54.17
CA ALA A 1113 -39.58 -9.16 54.86
C ALA A 1113 -39.48 -9.05 56.42
N LEU A 1114 -38.34 -8.49 56.86
CA LEU A 1114 -38.35 -7.19 57.58
C LEU A 1114 -37.13 -6.29 57.22
N ARG A 1115 -37.12 -5.07 57.77
CA ARG A 1115 -36.30 -3.85 57.49
C ARG A 1115 -34.83 -3.90 58.03
N PRO A 1116 -33.94 -2.88 57.83
CA PRO A 1116 -34.10 -1.54 57.22
C PRO A 1116 -33.02 -1.11 56.17
N ARG A 1117 -33.14 0.14 55.70
CA ARG A 1117 -32.16 1.00 54.98
C ARG A 1117 -31.81 2.21 55.90
N PRO A 1118 -30.79 3.09 55.64
CA PRO A 1118 -30.24 3.43 54.32
C PRO A 1118 -28.70 3.65 54.19
N ALA A 1119 -28.27 3.61 52.92
CA ALA A 1119 -27.22 4.43 52.28
C ALA A 1119 -25.79 4.52 52.87
N ALA A 1120 -24.87 3.79 52.22
CA ALA A 1120 -23.61 4.36 51.73
C ALA A 1120 -23.27 3.72 50.35
N ARG A 1121 -22.59 4.46 49.46
CA ARG A 1121 -22.12 3.95 48.15
C ARG A 1121 -20.89 4.73 47.69
N CYS A 1122 -19.80 4.01 47.45
CA CYS A 1122 -18.74 4.36 46.50
C CYS A 1122 -18.30 3.06 45.80
N GLY A 1123 -17.84 3.16 44.55
CA GLY A 1123 -17.62 1.99 43.68
C GLY A 1123 -16.16 1.48 43.67
N PRO A 1124 -15.92 0.30 43.06
CA PRO A 1124 -14.58 -0.25 42.89
C PRO A 1124 -13.84 0.36 41.70
N PHE A 1125 -12.50 0.38 41.77
CA PHE A 1125 -11.62 0.56 40.62
C PHE A 1125 -10.28 -0.17 40.87
N ASP A 1126 -9.77 -0.81 39.81
CA ASP A 1126 -8.46 -1.46 39.55
C ASP A 1126 -7.54 -1.93 40.70
N ALA A 1127 -7.06 -3.17 40.55
CA ALA A 1127 -6.05 -3.76 41.42
C ALA A 1127 -4.61 -3.32 41.06
N GLY A 1128 -3.83 -2.98 42.10
CA GLY A 1128 -2.37 -2.89 42.03
C GLY A 1128 -1.71 -4.28 42.16
N GLY A 1129 -0.37 -4.33 42.06
CA GLY A 1129 0.38 -5.60 42.08
C GLY A 1129 1.39 -5.74 43.22
N THR A 1130 2.14 -6.84 43.13
CA THR A 1130 3.45 -7.18 43.77
C THR A 1130 3.48 -7.50 45.29
N HIS A 1131 4.48 -8.33 45.66
CA HIS A 1131 4.91 -8.75 47.02
C HIS A 1131 3.95 -9.66 47.84
N GLU A 1132 4.39 -10.59 48.71
CA GLU A 1132 5.65 -11.37 48.81
C GLU A 1132 5.49 -12.56 49.80
N ASP A 1133 6.44 -13.51 49.76
CA ASP A 1133 6.99 -14.34 50.86
C ASP A 1133 6.20 -15.49 51.55
N CYS A 1134 7.02 -16.45 52.03
CA CYS A 1134 7.01 -17.09 53.36
C CYS A 1134 6.61 -18.58 53.54
N ARG A 1135 7.52 -19.30 54.27
CA ARG A 1135 7.49 -20.69 54.83
C ARG A 1135 7.95 -21.80 53.87
N GLY A 1136 8.91 -22.69 54.18
CA GLY A 1136 9.60 -23.07 55.44
C GLY A 1136 9.19 -24.50 55.89
N ARG A 1137 10.07 -25.45 56.28
CA ARG A 1137 11.38 -25.33 56.96
C ARG A 1137 12.21 -26.65 56.94
N CYS A 1138 13.50 -26.57 57.32
CA CYS A 1138 14.38 -27.61 57.90
C CYS A 1138 15.12 -28.67 57.04
N ARG A 1139 16.29 -29.10 57.56
CA ARG A 1139 17.33 -30.00 56.98
C ARG A 1139 17.35 -31.38 57.67
N VAL A 1140 17.94 -32.39 57.00
CA VAL A 1140 18.94 -33.33 57.59
C VAL A 1140 20.10 -33.52 56.58
N ARG A 1141 21.26 -34.04 57.01
CA ARG A 1141 22.54 -34.09 56.28
C ARG A 1141 22.79 -35.45 55.57
N ARG A 1142 23.92 -35.54 54.85
CA ARG A 1142 24.39 -36.72 54.09
C ARG A 1142 25.91 -36.82 54.19
N ASP A 1143 26.43 -37.99 54.55
CA ASP A 1143 27.86 -38.33 54.73
C ASP A 1143 27.93 -39.89 54.74
N ALA A 1144 28.89 -40.67 54.20
CA ALA A 1144 29.92 -40.51 53.13
C ALA A 1144 30.45 -41.93 52.67
N GLY A 1145 31.08 -42.06 51.48
CA GLY A 1145 31.70 -43.31 50.95
C GLY A 1145 30.76 -44.28 50.18
N GLY A 1146 31.20 -45.16 49.26
CA GLY A 1146 32.52 -45.41 48.63
C GLY A 1146 32.46 -46.45 47.45
N GLU A 1147 33.52 -46.57 46.64
CA GLU A 1147 33.76 -47.55 45.53
C GLU A 1147 34.68 -48.73 45.98
N PRO A 1148 35.11 -49.78 45.18
CA PRO A 1148 35.08 -50.00 43.70
C PRO A 1148 34.86 -51.47 43.16
N ALA A 1149 35.06 -51.67 41.83
CA ALA A 1149 35.70 -52.82 41.11
C ALA A 1149 34.90 -54.05 40.51
N GLY A 1150 35.52 -54.69 39.48
CA GLY A 1150 35.13 -55.93 38.71
C GLY A 1150 34.53 -55.65 37.30
N GLU A 1151 35.03 -56.04 36.11
CA GLU A 1151 35.63 -57.29 35.49
C GLU A 1151 34.59 -58.37 35.08
N GLU A 1152 34.70 -59.12 33.96
CA GLU A 1152 35.74 -59.31 32.91
C GLU A 1152 35.47 -58.53 31.57
N GLY A 1153 35.82 -58.92 30.30
CA GLY A 1153 36.43 -60.13 29.69
C GLY A 1153 36.67 -60.11 28.15
N ALA A 1154 36.96 -61.27 27.53
CA ALA A 1154 37.49 -61.46 26.14
C ALA A 1154 36.48 -62.04 25.10
N GLY A 1155 36.71 -62.09 23.77
CA GLY A 1155 37.74 -61.48 22.89
C GLY A 1155 38.18 -62.33 21.67
N ARG A 1156 38.23 -61.76 20.43
CA ARG A 1156 39.06 -62.18 19.25
C ARG A 1156 38.91 -61.23 18.02
N GLY A 1157 39.92 -61.16 17.15
CA GLY A 1157 39.91 -60.44 15.85
C GLY A 1157 39.71 -61.37 14.63
N ASP A 1158 39.93 -60.95 13.37
CA ASP A 1158 40.60 -59.71 12.90
C ASP A 1158 40.30 -59.35 11.41
N HIS A 1159 40.63 -58.11 11.01
CA HIS A 1159 41.01 -57.63 9.65
C HIS A 1159 40.03 -57.79 8.44
N ARG A 1160 39.33 -56.69 8.07
CA ARG A 1160 39.54 -55.88 6.82
C ARG A 1160 38.34 -54.99 6.42
N GLY A 1161 38.63 -53.73 6.06
CA GLY A 1161 38.03 -53.08 4.86
C GLY A 1161 36.85 -52.09 5.02
N GLN A 1162 37.14 -50.81 4.74
CA GLN A 1162 36.23 -49.73 4.27
C GLN A 1162 35.11 -49.21 5.21
N PRO A 1163 34.92 -47.87 5.31
CA PRO A 1163 33.86 -47.27 6.12
C PRO A 1163 32.57 -46.98 5.34
N ALA A 1164 31.43 -47.27 5.94
CA ALA A 1164 30.11 -46.77 5.55
C ALA A 1164 29.27 -46.44 6.81
N ALA A 1165 28.23 -45.62 6.62
CA ALA A 1165 27.20 -45.14 7.56
C ALA A 1165 26.96 -45.99 8.84
N ASP A 1166 26.59 -45.41 9.99
CA ASP A 1166 25.28 -44.74 10.11
C ASP A 1166 25.10 -43.84 11.38
N PHE A 1167 23.90 -43.23 11.47
CA PHE A 1167 23.29 -42.45 12.57
C PHE A 1167 23.91 -41.07 12.91
N VAL A 1168 23.23 -39.92 12.92
CA VAL A 1168 21.81 -39.48 13.11
C VAL A 1168 21.44 -39.06 14.54
N GLU A 1169 21.30 -37.74 14.71
CA GLU A 1169 20.62 -37.00 15.80
C GLU A 1169 21.20 -37.09 17.25
N ARG A 1170 20.96 -36.12 18.15
CA ARG A 1170 19.97 -35.02 18.12
C ARG A 1170 20.48 -33.70 18.73
N VAL A 1171 19.91 -32.59 18.27
CA VAL A 1171 20.19 -31.22 18.75
C VAL A 1171 19.59 -30.93 20.13
N ARG A 1172 20.36 -30.29 21.00
CA ARG A 1172 19.91 -29.26 21.96
C ARG A 1172 20.99 -28.17 22.06
N LEU A 1173 20.59 -26.90 21.91
CA LEU A 1173 21.50 -25.74 21.88
C LEU A 1173 21.21 -24.85 23.10
N HIS A 1174 22.26 -24.48 23.84
CA HIS A 1174 22.22 -23.54 24.97
C HIS A 1174 23.15 -22.34 24.73
N GLN A 1175 23.10 -21.37 25.64
CA GLN A 1175 23.58 -19.99 25.47
C GLN A 1175 25.10 -19.77 25.52
N HIS A 1176 25.55 -18.66 24.92
CA HIS A 1176 26.68 -17.74 25.25
C HIS A 1176 28.06 -18.34 25.66
N VAL A 1177 29.21 -17.81 25.23
CA VAL A 1177 29.76 -16.46 25.53
C VAL A 1177 30.81 -16.02 24.47
N ALA A 1178 31.16 -14.72 24.48
CA ALA A 1178 32.09 -13.95 23.64
C ALA A 1178 33.46 -14.54 23.22
N GLY A 1179 34.11 -13.94 22.22
CA GLY A 1179 35.57 -14.13 21.96
C GLY A 1179 36.10 -13.57 20.63
N THR A 1180 36.67 -12.36 20.64
CA THR A 1180 37.38 -11.69 19.52
C THR A 1180 38.60 -12.43 18.93
N GLY A 1181 38.84 -12.35 17.61
CA GLY A 1181 40.16 -12.63 17.03
C GLY A 1181 40.28 -12.62 15.49
N ALA A 1182 41.46 -12.24 14.98
CA ALA A 1182 41.99 -12.48 13.62
C ALA A 1182 41.27 -11.89 12.38
N VAL A 1183 41.40 -10.56 12.15
CA VAL A 1183 41.36 -9.96 10.81
C VAL A 1183 42.54 -9.00 10.65
N ARG A 1184 43.69 -9.49 10.14
CA ARG A 1184 44.84 -8.61 9.83
C ARG A 1184 45.79 -9.02 8.70
N ASP A 1185 45.90 -10.31 8.37
CA ASP A 1185 46.97 -10.80 7.47
C ASP A 1185 46.57 -10.93 5.98
N ALA A 1186 45.29 -10.81 5.64
CA ALA A 1186 44.80 -10.89 4.26
C ALA A 1186 45.09 -9.64 3.37
N ALA A 1187 46.08 -8.81 3.75
CA ALA A 1187 46.33 -7.49 3.16
C ALA A 1187 47.68 -7.36 2.41
N ARG A 1188 48.44 -8.45 2.24
CA ARG A 1188 49.69 -8.48 1.44
C ARG A 1188 49.68 -9.71 0.53
N GLY A 1189 49.44 -9.50 -0.77
CA GLY A 1189 49.54 -10.56 -1.79
C GLY A 1189 48.93 -10.21 -3.14
N MET A 1190 47.72 -9.65 -3.17
CA MET A 1190 46.95 -9.44 -4.41
C MET A 1190 47.29 -8.15 -5.17
N LEU A 1191 48.57 -7.92 -5.44
CA LEU A 1191 49.07 -6.81 -6.27
C LEU A 1191 50.17 -7.26 -7.24
N ARG A 1192 49.87 -8.29 -8.05
CA ARG A 1192 50.45 -8.50 -9.38
C ARG A 1192 49.58 -9.45 -10.22
N ASP A 1193 49.71 -9.29 -11.53
CA ASP A 1193 49.32 -10.17 -12.63
C ASP A 1193 47.83 -10.50 -12.88
N GLY A 1194 47.47 -10.42 -14.17
CA GLY A 1194 46.72 -11.53 -14.80
C GLY A 1194 45.23 -11.32 -15.08
N VAL A 1195 44.92 -10.71 -16.23
CA VAL A 1195 43.66 -10.78 -16.97
C VAL A 1195 42.93 -12.14 -16.84
N GLY A 1196 41.69 -12.17 -16.32
CA GLY A 1196 40.89 -13.41 -16.33
C GLY A 1196 39.51 -13.34 -15.65
N ALA A 1197 38.46 -13.58 -16.42
CA ALA A 1197 37.03 -13.68 -16.07
C ALA A 1197 36.62 -14.08 -14.63
N ARG A 1198 35.64 -13.34 -14.06
CA ARG A 1198 34.42 -13.89 -13.39
C ARG A 1198 33.42 -12.79 -12.92
N LEU A 1199 32.52 -12.37 -13.82
CA LEU A 1199 31.24 -11.76 -13.42
C LEU A 1199 30.22 -12.89 -13.19
N GLY A 1200 30.03 -13.31 -11.94
CA GLY A 1200 29.23 -14.49 -11.61
C GLY A 1200 28.90 -14.67 -10.13
N ALA A 1201 28.57 -13.58 -9.42
CA ALA A 1201 28.28 -13.62 -7.98
C ALA A 1201 27.17 -12.66 -7.48
N VAL A 1202 26.65 -11.75 -8.32
CA VAL A 1202 25.77 -10.64 -7.89
C VAL A 1202 24.28 -10.99 -7.95
N GLU A 1203 23.90 -12.05 -8.66
CA GLU A 1203 22.51 -12.39 -9.01
C GLU A 1203 21.69 -13.05 -7.88
N LYS A 1204 22.19 -13.06 -6.63
CA LYS A 1204 21.60 -13.81 -5.49
C LYS A 1204 21.09 -12.98 -4.31
N VAL A 1205 21.05 -11.65 -4.41
CA VAL A 1205 20.58 -10.75 -3.33
C VAL A 1205 19.28 -10.01 -3.70
N GLY A 1206 18.83 -10.09 -4.96
CA GLY A 1206 17.68 -9.32 -5.49
C GLY A 1206 16.28 -9.87 -5.19
N THR A 1207 16.13 -10.88 -4.34
CA THR A 1207 14.86 -11.60 -4.09
C THR A 1207 14.46 -11.62 -2.61
N ALA A 1208 14.78 -10.57 -1.86
CA ALA A 1208 14.46 -10.43 -0.43
C ALA A 1208 14.30 -8.97 0.03
N VAL A 1209 13.58 -8.15 -0.76
CA VAL A 1209 12.99 -6.85 -0.39
C VAL A 1209 11.65 -6.72 -1.10
#